data_AF-A0A8W8K470-F1
#
_entry.id   AF-A0A8W8K470-F1
#
_cell.length_a   1.000
_cell.length_b   1.000
_cell.length_c   1.000
_cell.angle_alpha   90.00
_cell.angle_beta   90.00
_cell.angle_gamma   90.00
#
_symmetry.space_group_name_H-M   'P 1'
#
loop_
_entity.id
_entity.type
_entity.pdbx_description
1 polymer ?
#
loop_
_entity_poly.entity_id
_entity_poly.type
_entity_poly.pdbx_seq_one_letter_code
_entity_poly.pdbx_strand_id
1 'polypeptide(L)'
;MLCRLITRTSQIQRCIHPRSVCSAVTGKNNSRKTRRHLRSLESSRSVSWSAPNLKPENVTINNVTLRTDKTKKASLVIFDKDGTLICFHAMWTPWAKKIVAKIEEATGRVGIQDKIYDVLGFCTKKQKVMPGLLAEATSGEIKDEMTKMLVAEGMEESEVRQILDSVWMEGNAKNPEEMKKLGDLETLFKILKMNNVKIALITSDNRKGTDALLDELGLTKYFEHVICGDDPDTEPKPAPYNALKICEKLGIDPSDAVMVGDTKTDMLLGKSAKLGWSVGVLSGVGQTGDLLPHADHVVNDIEDILPLILPYEEWKSCYAYSPYERFLVEPTENEKMEASSKKSMADLVVFDLHGTLICLHRRYPKFVEFFCSRLKQMTGLDLSEKVNRLLGLNKDATRVMHGILSEGTSSEAKGVLVEALRREGIFYQEAIMIVNQIWKEADFILKSQPSPICPNIEEMFQKLKNNGIKIAINTGEPREFVISDLIRLGLSQYVDMLICGDDPISQPRPSGHNTLLICDELKVSPSRTVVVGDSIGDLQMGQSAFVQKKIGVLSGVSSEEQLKNYADHIIPSISNICDLILEKGKTTDSKPQSQKEGMKMFARGFSSLSQGSFMHQPSRSFSTSSHRLVHVASNKTKYDYIIVGAGSAGCTLANRLSADPAKSVLLLEAGPRDLWHWDSWKIYMPAALMYNLCDDKYNWYYHTEPEKGMNNRVMYWPRGRVWGGSSALNAMVYIRGHALDYDRWEKEGAKGWSYADCLPYFRKAQCHELGANDYRGGDGPLQVSRGKTNNPLFHAFIEAGVQAGYPFTDDMNGYQQEGFGWMDMTIGKGKRCSAAAAYLHPIVNQRANLTTEDRSLSRRILFDGKRAVGIEYERFSDIKTEYAEEIILCGGAINSPQLLMLSGIGNADDLRKLDIPIVQHLPGVGENLQDHLEVYVQQECKKPITLYKAQWKFPHVMIKIGLQWFINQTGDGATAHLEAGGFIRSEPGVEHPNIQYHFLPSTVNDHGREAGDRHAYQAHVGPMRPTSRGFLKLKSPDPKEHPRIVANYLSTEQDIREMRDSIKLTREIFQQKAFDSYRGPELAPGVHVQSDKDIDNYNRNMADSAYHPSCTCKMGPDSDKMAVVDPSTRVYGIEGLRVVDASIMPSVVSGNLNGPTIMVAEKAADIILGNPPLPRSKAPVYKPITLKTQR
;
A
#
# COMPACT_ATOMS: atom_id res chain seq x y z
N MET A 1 -43.96 -30.68 2.21
CA MET A 1 -44.77 -31.23 3.33
C MET A 1 -44.52 -30.33 4.53
N LEU A 2 -45.43 -29.57 5.12
CA LEU A 2 -46.85 -29.25 4.95
C LEU A 2 -46.96 -27.82 5.55
N CYS A 3 -47.42 -26.81 4.80
CA CYS A 3 -48.77 -26.22 4.88
C CYS A 3 -49.07 -25.48 6.20
N ARG A 4 -49.73 -24.32 6.25
CA ARG A 4 -50.34 -23.35 5.31
C ARG A 4 -50.99 -22.27 6.21
N LEU A 5 -51.59 -21.25 5.58
CA LEU A 5 -52.67 -20.37 6.04
C LEU A 5 -52.30 -19.00 6.66
N ILE A 6 -53.02 -17.89 6.43
CA ILE A 6 -54.04 -17.41 5.46
C ILE A 6 -54.15 -15.89 5.79
N THR A 7 -53.79 -14.99 4.86
CA THR A 7 -54.64 -14.00 4.14
C THR A 7 -55.01 -12.66 4.81
N ARG A 8 -55.00 -11.63 3.94
CA ARG A 8 -56.06 -10.62 3.67
C ARG A 8 -55.90 -9.16 4.18
N THR A 9 -55.54 -8.31 3.22
CA THR A 9 -56.28 -7.14 2.66
C THR A 9 -56.55 -5.88 3.49
N SER A 10 -56.09 -4.74 2.98
CA SER A 10 -56.86 -3.54 2.50
C SER A 10 -55.87 -2.38 2.25
N GLN A 11 -55.55 -1.94 1.03
CA GLN A 11 -56.24 -1.01 0.11
C GLN A 11 -56.85 0.26 0.72
N ILE A 12 -56.31 1.43 0.31
CA ILE A 12 -56.91 2.74 -0.11
C ILE A 12 -55.68 3.62 -0.48
N GLN A 13 -55.31 3.95 -1.72
CA GLN A 13 -55.90 4.68 -2.86
C GLN A 13 -55.97 6.23 -2.72
N ARG A 14 -55.38 6.88 -3.75
CA ARG A 14 -55.59 8.25 -4.32
C ARG A 14 -54.70 9.38 -3.78
N CYS A 15 -53.74 9.88 -4.58
CA CYS A 15 -53.81 10.75 -5.77
C CYS A 15 -53.82 12.24 -5.40
N ILE A 16 -52.95 13.05 -6.04
CA ILE A 16 -53.22 14.31 -6.77
C ILE A 16 -51.89 15.09 -6.97
N HIS A 17 -51.42 15.12 -8.22
CA HIS A 17 -50.62 16.18 -8.87
C HIS A 17 -51.51 17.44 -9.07
N PRO A 18 -51.05 18.69 -9.41
CA PRO A 18 -50.01 18.95 -10.43
C PRO A 18 -49.23 20.31 -10.37
N ARG A 19 -48.26 20.48 -11.31
CA ARG A 19 -47.96 21.69 -12.15
C ARG A 19 -47.53 23.01 -11.46
N SER A 20 -46.71 23.92 -12.00
CA SER A 20 -45.86 24.08 -13.19
C SER A 20 -45.36 25.55 -13.20
N VAL A 21 -44.43 25.89 -14.13
CA VAL A 21 -44.21 27.21 -14.79
C VAL A 21 -42.92 27.98 -14.45
N CYS A 22 -41.96 27.83 -15.38
CA CYS A 22 -41.24 28.85 -16.19
C CYS A 22 -40.88 30.25 -15.62
N SER A 23 -39.58 30.58 -15.74
CA SER A 23 -38.96 31.62 -16.63
C SER A 23 -39.12 33.07 -16.15
N ALA A 24 -38.22 34.03 -16.35
CA ALA A 24 -36.85 34.16 -16.84
C ALA A 24 -36.52 35.69 -16.78
N VAL A 25 -35.33 36.07 -17.25
CA VAL A 25 -35.07 37.34 -17.99
C VAL A 25 -34.54 38.58 -17.20
N THR A 26 -33.21 38.72 -17.29
CA THR A 26 -32.40 39.87 -17.81
C THR A 26 -32.00 41.08 -16.98
N GLY A 27 -30.78 41.57 -17.30
CA GLY A 27 -30.41 42.99 -17.33
C GLY A 27 -28.95 43.27 -16.94
N LYS A 28 -27.95 42.98 -17.79
CA LYS A 28 -27.21 43.93 -18.67
C LYS A 28 -26.63 45.20 -17.99
N ASN A 29 -25.29 45.34 -18.09
CA ASN A 29 -24.54 46.34 -18.90
C ASN A 29 -23.43 47.16 -18.21
N ASN A 30 -22.33 47.28 -18.98
CA ASN A 30 -21.42 48.43 -19.16
C ASN A 30 -20.37 48.73 -18.07
N SER A 31 -19.13 49.15 -18.34
CA SER A 31 -18.42 49.50 -19.59
C SER A 31 -16.95 49.92 -19.30
N ARG A 32 -16.03 49.72 -20.27
CA ARG A 32 -14.96 50.66 -20.76
C ARG A 32 -13.87 51.12 -19.75
N LYS A 33 -12.59 51.39 -20.08
CA LYS A 33 -11.83 51.67 -21.32
C LYS A 33 -10.34 51.91 -20.94
N THR A 34 -9.42 51.61 -21.87
CA THR A 34 -8.17 52.36 -22.26
C THR A 34 -6.93 52.41 -21.32
N ARG A 35 -5.65 52.56 -21.72
CA ARG A 35 -4.87 52.84 -22.98
C ARG A 35 -3.37 52.54 -22.60
N ARG A 36 -2.54 51.82 -23.38
CA ARG A 36 -1.60 52.24 -24.48
C ARG A 36 -0.22 52.82 -24.07
N HIS A 37 0.83 52.36 -24.82
CA HIS A 37 2.13 52.97 -25.22
C HIS A 37 3.38 52.21 -24.74
N LEU A 38 4.50 52.00 -25.49
CA LEU A 38 5.04 52.33 -26.84
C LEU A 38 6.28 51.39 -27.06
N ARG A 39 6.49 50.73 -28.23
CA ARG A 39 7.54 50.97 -29.29
C ARG A 39 9.00 51.16 -28.80
N SER A 40 10.09 50.69 -29.42
CA SER A 40 10.43 50.03 -30.71
C SER A 40 11.98 49.89 -30.84
N LEU A 41 12.46 49.17 -31.88
CA LEU A 41 13.81 49.19 -32.53
C LEU A 41 14.94 48.42 -31.80
N GLU A 42 15.66 47.41 -32.32
CA GLU A 42 16.31 47.05 -33.60
C GLU A 42 17.85 46.99 -33.47
N SER A 43 18.37 45.77 -33.65
CA SER A 43 19.60 45.38 -34.38
C SER A 43 21.03 45.53 -33.77
N SER A 44 21.60 44.35 -33.49
CA SER A 44 22.86 43.82 -34.04
C SER A 44 24.19 43.85 -33.24
N ARG A 45 24.78 42.63 -33.18
CA ARG A 45 26.20 42.21 -33.03
C ARG A 45 26.83 42.03 -31.64
N SER A 46 26.74 40.78 -31.17
CA SER A 46 27.81 39.86 -30.74
C SER A 46 29.01 40.37 -29.93
N VAL A 47 29.10 39.97 -28.65
CA VAL A 47 30.28 39.32 -28.03
C VAL A 47 29.81 38.35 -26.93
N SER A 48 30.48 37.20 -26.87
CA SER A 48 30.32 36.03 -26.00
C SER A 48 30.43 36.26 -24.49
N TRP A 49 29.59 35.57 -23.70
CA TRP A 49 29.94 34.98 -22.40
C TRP A 49 29.14 33.68 -22.21
N SER A 50 29.83 32.64 -21.76
CA SER A 50 29.41 31.24 -21.65
C SER A 50 29.08 30.83 -20.21
N ALA A 51 27.99 30.08 -20.00
CA ALA A 51 27.80 28.95 -19.05
C ALA A 51 26.28 28.65 -18.86
N PRO A 52 25.86 27.45 -18.42
CA PRO A 52 26.31 26.09 -18.74
C PRO A 52 25.16 25.18 -19.24
N ASN A 53 25.56 24.09 -19.89
CA ASN A 53 24.70 22.98 -20.32
C ASN A 53 23.97 22.32 -19.13
N LEU A 54 22.64 22.30 -19.16
CA LEU A 54 21.83 21.34 -18.38
C LEU A 54 21.93 19.97 -19.05
N LYS A 55 22.51 19.00 -18.34
CA LYS A 55 22.53 17.58 -18.71
C LYS A 55 21.11 16.99 -18.55
N PRO A 56 20.70 15.98 -19.34
CA PRO A 56 19.46 15.25 -19.12
C PRO A 56 19.56 14.35 -17.87
N GLU A 57 18.57 14.44 -16.98
CA GLU A 57 18.47 13.74 -15.68
C GLU A 57 18.02 12.27 -15.80
N ASN A 58 18.36 11.50 -14.76
CA ASN A 58 18.33 10.04 -14.63
C ASN A 58 16.93 9.41 -14.73
N VAL A 59 16.85 8.21 -15.34
CA VAL A 59 15.64 7.37 -15.35
C VAL A 59 15.74 6.31 -14.26
N THR A 60 14.83 6.33 -13.29
CA THR A 60 14.75 5.35 -12.20
C THR A 60 13.64 4.33 -12.49
N ILE A 61 13.92 3.03 -12.30
CA ILE A 61 12.91 1.95 -12.38
C ILE A 61 13.00 1.13 -11.09
N ASN A 62 11.88 0.94 -10.39
CA ASN A 62 11.73 0.07 -9.21
C ASN A 62 12.77 0.27 -8.09
N ASN A 63 13.03 1.52 -7.68
CA ASN A 63 14.00 1.90 -6.64
C ASN A 63 15.47 1.53 -6.92
N VAL A 64 15.79 1.07 -8.14
CA VAL A 64 17.16 0.95 -8.60
C VAL A 64 17.47 2.18 -9.44
N THR A 65 18.40 3.02 -8.95
CA THR A 65 18.99 4.08 -9.76
C THR A 65 19.72 3.41 -10.91
N LEU A 66 19.15 3.43 -12.12
CA LEU A 66 19.84 2.84 -13.27
C LEU A 66 21.10 3.66 -13.54
N ARG A 67 22.20 2.93 -13.72
CA ARG A 67 23.45 3.50 -14.18
C ARG A 67 23.17 4.34 -15.43
N THR A 68 23.56 5.61 -15.40
CA THR A 68 23.37 6.55 -16.52
C THR A 68 24.16 6.15 -17.76
N ASP A 69 25.22 5.37 -17.57
CA ASP A 69 26.01 4.79 -18.63
C ASP A 69 25.56 3.35 -18.89
N LYS A 70 24.61 3.20 -19.82
CA LYS A 70 24.03 1.89 -20.20
C LYS A 70 25.01 0.96 -20.96
N THR A 71 26.28 1.35 -21.09
CA THR A 71 27.26 0.65 -21.95
C THR A 71 28.43 0.00 -21.22
N LYS A 72 28.70 0.37 -19.96
CA LYS A 72 29.89 -0.10 -19.24
C LYS A 72 29.61 -1.40 -18.47
N LYS A 73 30.33 -2.45 -18.86
CA LYS A 73 30.33 -3.79 -18.25
C LYS A 73 31.41 -3.86 -17.17
N ALA A 74 31.14 -4.54 -16.04
CA ALA A 74 32.17 -4.83 -15.05
C ALA A 74 33.13 -5.90 -15.55
N SER A 75 34.42 -5.71 -15.35
CA SER A 75 35.45 -6.73 -15.61
C SER A 75 35.65 -7.65 -14.41
N LEU A 76 35.36 -7.16 -13.20
CA LEU A 76 35.49 -7.87 -11.93
C LEU A 76 34.34 -7.52 -10.98
N VAL A 77 33.81 -8.52 -10.29
CA VAL A 77 32.90 -8.33 -9.16
C VAL A 77 33.54 -8.93 -7.92
N ILE A 78 33.68 -8.11 -6.88
CA ILE A 78 34.21 -8.48 -5.58
C ILE A 78 33.02 -8.58 -4.63
N PHE A 79 32.76 -9.78 -4.11
CA PHE A 79 31.69 -10.04 -3.16
C PHE A 79 32.22 -10.04 -1.72
N ASP A 80 31.37 -9.62 -0.78
CA ASP A 80 31.44 -10.12 0.59
C ASP A 80 30.77 -11.51 0.72
N LYS A 81 31.08 -12.25 1.79
CA LYS A 81 30.55 -13.59 2.05
C LYS A 81 29.23 -13.57 2.83
N ASP A 82 29.21 -12.98 4.02
CA ASP A 82 28.13 -13.13 4.99
C ASP A 82 27.08 -12.05 4.80
N GLY A 83 25.80 -12.40 4.69
CA GLY A 83 24.75 -11.43 4.36
C GLY A 83 24.67 -11.05 2.88
N THR A 84 25.69 -11.43 2.11
CA THR A 84 25.74 -11.27 0.65
C THR A 84 25.55 -12.59 -0.11
N LEU A 85 26.31 -13.64 0.22
CA LEU A 85 26.17 -14.97 -0.41
C LEU A 85 25.36 -15.94 0.45
N ILE A 86 25.46 -15.80 1.77
CA ILE A 86 24.75 -16.66 2.73
C ILE A 86 23.99 -15.83 3.73
N CYS A 87 22.88 -16.37 4.23
CA CYS A 87 22.05 -15.69 5.22
C CYS A 87 22.85 -15.51 6.52
N PHE A 88 23.28 -14.27 6.79
CA PHE A 88 24.10 -13.91 7.95
C PHE A 88 23.53 -14.47 9.25
N HIS A 89 22.23 -14.25 9.47
CA HIS A 89 21.59 -14.59 10.73
C HIS A 89 21.44 -16.10 10.96
N ALA A 90 21.31 -16.90 9.89
CA ALA A 90 21.20 -18.35 9.99
C ALA A 90 22.49 -18.97 10.54
N MET A 91 23.65 -18.41 10.15
CA MET A 91 24.97 -18.88 10.58
C MET A 91 25.39 -18.28 11.93
N TRP A 92 25.28 -16.96 12.08
CA TRP A 92 25.94 -16.26 13.20
C TRP A 92 25.09 -16.17 14.47
N THR A 93 23.77 -16.31 14.37
CA THR A 93 22.89 -16.32 15.57
C THR A 93 23.11 -17.57 16.44
N PRO A 94 23.12 -18.81 15.90
CA PRO A 94 23.43 -20.00 16.68
C PRO A 94 24.87 -19.96 17.21
N TRP A 95 25.83 -19.49 16.39
CA TRP A 95 27.23 -19.36 16.80
C TRP A 95 27.39 -18.41 17.99
N ALA A 96 26.81 -17.20 17.93
CA ALA A 96 26.89 -16.20 19.00
C ALA A 96 26.35 -16.74 20.33
N LYS A 97 25.20 -17.45 20.30
CA LYS A 97 24.65 -18.08 21.51
C LYS A 97 25.56 -19.16 22.08
N LYS A 98 26.14 -19.98 21.20
CA LYS A 98 26.97 -21.13 21.60
C LYS A 98 28.32 -20.67 22.16
N ILE A 99 28.95 -19.66 21.58
CA ILE A 99 30.22 -19.12 22.08
C ILE A 99 30.03 -18.42 23.43
N VAL A 100 28.94 -17.66 23.59
CA VAL A 100 28.59 -17.01 24.86
C VAL A 100 28.34 -18.04 25.96
N ALA A 101 27.59 -19.10 25.68
CA ALA A 101 27.34 -20.17 26.64
C ALA A 101 28.65 -20.87 27.07
N LYS A 102 29.58 -21.14 26.13
CA LYS A 102 30.87 -21.75 26.45
C LYS A 102 31.81 -20.84 27.22
N ILE A 103 31.83 -19.54 26.91
CA ILE A 103 32.63 -18.56 27.67
C ILE A 103 32.09 -18.45 29.08
N GLU A 104 30.77 -18.41 29.28
CA GLU A 104 30.18 -18.38 30.61
C GLU A 104 30.49 -19.66 31.40
N GLU A 105 30.40 -20.83 30.78
CA GLU A 105 30.76 -22.12 31.40
C GLU A 105 32.24 -22.16 31.81
N ALA A 106 33.15 -21.73 30.93
CA ALA A 106 34.59 -21.74 31.18
C ALA A 106 35.03 -20.69 32.20
N THR A 107 34.34 -19.55 32.29
CA THR A 107 34.65 -18.47 33.23
C THR A 107 33.94 -18.61 34.58
N GLY A 108 32.85 -19.39 34.65
CA GLY A 108 32.04 -19.56 35.85
C GLY A 108 31.32 -18.29 36.33
N ARG A 109 31.29 -17.23 35.50
CA ARG A 109 30.74 -15.91 35.86
C ARG A 109 29.31 -15.75 35.34
N VAL A 110 28.35 -15.91 36.23
CA VAL A 110 26.92 -15.75 35.93
C VAL A 110 26.62 -14.30 35.52
N GLY A 111 25.99 -14.10 34.36
CA GLY A 111 25.48 -12.79 33.93
C GLY A 111 26.42 -11.96 33.04
N ILE A 112 27.55 -12.53 32.59
CA ILE A 112 28.45 -11.88 31.62
C ILE A 112 27.92 -11.93 30.19
N GLN A 113 26.86 -12.73 29.95
CA GLN A 113 26.29 -12.99 28.62
C GLN A 113 25.88 -11.71 27.88
N ASP A 114 25.16 -10.80 28.53
CA ASP A 114 24.65 -9.58 27.88
C ASP A 114 25.79 -8.68 27.41
N LYS A 115 26.89 -8.60 28.16
CA LYS A 115 28.08 -7.84 27.77
C LYS A 115 28.79 -8.45 26.56
N ILE A 116 28.87 -9.78 26.50
CA ILE A 116 29.45 -10.48 25.34
C ILE A 116 28.55 -10.30 24.11
N TYR A 117 27.22 -10.38 24.29
CA TYR A 117 26.28 -10.11 23.21
C TYR A 117 26.37 -8.67 22.71
N ASP A 118 26.53 -7.68 23.59
CA ASP A 118 26.72 -6.29 23.22
C ASP A 118 28.02 -6.09 22.42
N VAL A 119 29.14 -6.69 22.86
CA VAL A 119 30.42 -6.66 22.13
C VAL A 119 30.27 -7.27 20.73
N LEU A 120 29.53 -8.37 20.62
CA LEU A 120 29.23 -9.03 19.34
C LEU A 120 28.23 -8.25 18.48
N GLY A 121 27.51 -7.26 19.01
CA GLY A 121 26.39 -6.63 18.31
C GLY A 121 25.16 -7.54 18.16
N PHE A 122 24.97 -8.51 19.06
CA PHE A 122 23.83 -9.43 19.04
C PHE A 122 22.65 -8.88 19.86
N CYS A 123 21.52 -8.64 19.21
CA CYS A 123 20.30 -8.21 19.89
C CYS A 123 19.52 -9.41 20.44
N THR A 124 19.61 -9.64 21.74
CA THR A 124 18.89 -10.71 22.45
C THR A 124 17.36 -10.58 22.31
N LYS A 125 16.80 -9.37 22.24
CA LYS A 125 15.35 -9.16 22.03
C LYS A 125 14.87 -9.57 20.65
N LYS A 126 15.66 -9.24 19.61
CA LYS A 126 15.31 -9.55 18.21
C LYS A 126 15.79 -10.93 17.78
N GLN A 127 16.66 -11.57 18.56
CA GLN A 127 17.35 -12.81 18.22
C GLN A 127 18.09 -12.69 16.88
N LYS A 128 18.78 -11.56 16.67
CA LYS A 128 19.46 -11.21 15.42
C LYS A 128 20.78 -10.47 15.70
N VAL A 129 21.76 -10.67 14.83
CA VAL A 129 22.99 -9.87 14.80
C VAL A 129 22.69 -8.54 14.11
N MET A 130 23.07 -7.44 14.74
CA MET A 130 22.95 -6.08 14.23
C MET A 130 24.28 -5.66 13.59
N PRO A 131 24.30 -4.62 12.73
CA PRO A 131 25.56 -4.00 12.30
C PRO A 131 26.46 -3.70 13.51
N GLY A 132 27.70 -4.16 13.48
CA GLY A 132 28.58 -4.18 14.64
C GLY A 132 29.74 -5.17 14.49
N LEU A 133 30.44 -5.44 15.59
CA LEU A 133 31.73 -6.14 15.58
C LEU A 133 31.67 -7.51 14.92
N LEU A 134 30.64 -8.32 15.20
CA LEU A 134 30.50 -9.66 14.60
C LEU A 134 30.23 -9.61 13.08
N ALA A 135 29.66 -8.52 12.56
CA ALA A 135 29.38 -8.37 11.15
C ALA A 135 30.53 -7.76 10.35
N GLU A 136 31.41 -6.99 11.00
CA GLU A 136 32.38 -6.15 10.28
C GLU A 136 33.85 -6.47 10.61
N ALA A 137 34.13 -7.05 11.77
CA ALA A 137 35.50 -7.26 12.26
C ALA A 137 36.02 -8.69 12.02
N THR A 138 37.35 -8.84 12.02
CA THR A 138 38.02 -10.14 11.95
C THR A 138 37.88 -10.92 13.26
N SER A 139 38.07 -12.24 13.20
CA SER A 139 38.08 -13.08 14.41
C SER A 139 39.13 -12.64 15.43
N GLY A 140 40.27 -12.11 14.98
CA GLY A 140 41.31 -11.56 15.87
C GLY A 140 40.84 -10.32 16.60
N GLU A 141 40.23 -9.36 15.89
CA GLU A 141 39.69 -8.13 16.48
C GLU A 141 38.54 -8.43 17.45
N ILE A 142 37.67 -9.39 17.13
CA ILE A 142 36.60 -9.84 18.04
C ILE A 142 37.21 -10.45 19.30
N LYS A 143 38.23 -11.30 19.18
CA LYS A 143 38.95 -11.87 20.34
C LYS A 143 39.63 -10.81 21.17
N ASP A 144 40.23 -9.80 20.56
CA ASP A 144 40.91 -8.72 21.28
C ASP A 144 39.92 -7.84 22.04
N GLU A 145 38.78 -7.47 21.43
CA GLU A 145 37.73 -6.71 22.12
C GLU A 145 37.05 -7.53 23.22
N MET A 146 36.82 -8.83 23.00
CA MET A 146 36.37 -9.73 24.07
C MET A 146 37.41 -9.84 25.19
N THR A 147 38.70 -9.89 24.85
CA THR A 147 39.79 -9.94 25.84
C THR A 147 39.79 -8.68 26.69
N LYS A 148 39.73 -7.51 26.06
CA LYS A 148 39.65 -6.22 26.76
C LYS A 148 38.42 -6.15 27.68
N MET A 149 37.27 -6.60 27.19
CA MET A 149 36.04 -6.62 27.98
C MET A 149 36.17 -7.56 29.18
N LEU A 150 36.64 -8.79 29.00
CA LEU A 150 36.80 -9.76 30.08
C LEU A 150 37.88 -9.35 31.10
N VAL A 151 38.96 -8.71 30.65
CA VAL A 151 39.99 -8.11 31.53
C VAL A 151 39.40 -6.94 32.33
N ALA A 152 38.57 -6.10 31.72
CA ALA A 152 37.87 -5.02 32.41
C ALA A 152 36.89 -5.54 33.48
N GLU A 153 36.38 -6.76 33.32
CA GLU A 153 35.61 -7.46 34.36
C GLU A 153 36.49 -8.07 35.47
N GLY A 154 37.81 -7.86 35.43
CA GLY A 154 38.75 -8.27 36.48
C GLY A 154 39.28 -9.69 36.32
N MET A 155 39.53 -10.12 35.10
CA MET A 155 40.24 -11.37 34.79
C MET A 155 41.68 -11.09 34.33
N GLU A 156 42.61 -12.01 34.60
CA GLU A 156 43.99 -11.90 34.12
C GLU A 156 44.05 -12.14 32.60
N GLU A 157 44.75 -11.26 31.88
CA GLU A 157 44.78 -11.29 30.41
C GLU A 157 45.31 -12.62 29.84
N SER A 158 46.30 -13.23 30.49
CA SER A 158 46.87 -14.53 30.09
C SER A 158 45.86 -15.67 30.22
N GLU A 159 45.03 -15.64 31.27
CA GLU A 159 43.95 -16.62 31.51
C GLU A 159 42.80 -16.42 30.50
N VAL A 160 42.40 -15.17 30.26
CA VAL A 160 41.36 -14.83 29.28
C VAL A 160 41.72 -15.30 27.88
N ARG A 161 42.96 -15.04 27.43
CA ARG A 161 43.44 -15.48 26.12
C ARG A 161 43.42 -17.01 26.01
N GLN A 162 43.85 -17.71 27.06
CA GLN A 162 43.80 -19.19 27.10
C GLN A 162 42.36 -19.73 27.05
N ILE A 163 41.43 -19.10 27.77
CA ILE A 163 40.01 -19.47 27.76
C ILE A 163 39.43 -19.24 26.36
N LEU A 164 39.57 -18.03 25.82
CA LEU A 164 39.07 -17.68 24.49
C LEU A 164 39.63 -18.62 23.44
N ASP A 165 40.93 -18.91 23.43
CA ASP A 165 41.53 -19.84 22.48
C ASP A 165 41.01 -21.29 22.64
N SER A 166 40.67 -21.72 23.86
CA SER A 166 40.13 -23.06 24.11
C SER A 166 38.65 -23.22 23.72
N VAL A 167 37.84 -22.16 23.90
CA VAL A 167 36.39 -22.21 23.64
C VAL A 167 36.03 -21.71 22.24
N TRP A 168 36.94 -20.99 21.57
CA TRP A 168 36.71 -20.45 20.23
C TRP A 168 36.34 -21.57 19.27
N MET A 169 35.12 -21.48 18.76
CA MET A 169 34.68 -22.35 17.68
C MET A 169 34.79 -21.54 16.39
N GLU A 170 35.54 -22.06 15.42
CA GLU A 170 35.41 -21.57 14.05
C GLU A 170 33.94 -21.78 13.61
N GLY A 171 33.37 -20.81 12.88
CA GLY A 171 32.01 -20.92 12.33
C GLY A 171 31.85 -22.27 11.63
N ASN A 172 30.89 -23.09 12.09
CA ASN A 172 30.85 -24.50 11.75
C ASN A 172 30.27 -24.72 10.34
N ALA A 173 31.14 -24.77 9.32
CA ALA A 173 30.80 -25.13 7.93
C ALA A 173 30.47 -26.63 7.74
N LYS A 174 29.75 -27.26 8.68
CA LYS A 174 29.37 -28.69 8.58
C LYS A 174 27.95 -28.98 9.07
N ASN A 175 27.13 -27.96 9.32
CA ASN A 175 25.73 -28.16 9.69
C ASN A 175 24.79 -27.61 8.58
N PRO A 176 24.30 -28.47 7.66
CA PRO A 176 23.48 -28.04 6.51
C PRO A 176 22.17 -27.34 6.91
N GLU A 177 21.65 -27.61 8.12
CA GLU A 177 20.43 -26.96 8.62
C GLU A 177 20.62 -25.48 8.99
N GLU A 178 21.87 -25.01 9.13
CA GLU A 178 22.23 -23.63 9.51
C GLU A 178 22.72 -22.77 8.32
N MET A 179 22.95 -23.37 7.15
CA MET A 179 23.50 -22.68 5.97
C MET A 179 22.44 -22.46 4.88
N LYS A 180 21.90 -21.25 4.82
CA LYS A 180 20.94 -20.84 3.79
C LYS A 180 21.60 -19.91 2.77
N LYS A 181 21.77 -20.37 1.53
CA LYS A 181 22.19 -19.53 0.39
C LYS A 181 21.20 -18.38 0.17
N LEU A 182 21.71 -17.21 -0.20
CA LEU A 182 20.90 -16.08 -0.66
C LEU A 182 20.79 -16.18 -2.18
N GLY A 183 19.63 -16.58 -2.68
CA GLY A 183 19.38 -16.78 -4.11
C GLY A 183 20.10 -17.96 -4.77
N ASP A 184 19.93 -18.08 -6.08
CA ASP A 184 20.60 -19.04 -6.96
C ASP A 184 21.97 -18.52 -7.42
N LEU A 185 22.92 -18.54 -6.48
CA LEU A 185 24.29 -18.09 -6.69
C LEU A 185 25.03 -18.87 -7.78
N GLU A 186 24.71 -20.15 -7.99
CA GLU A 186 25.39 -20.95 -9.00
C GLU A 186 25.01 -20.45 -10.41
N THR A 187 23.73 -20.19 -10.64
CA THR A 187 23.26 -19.61 -11.90
C THR A 187 23.81 -18.19 -12.09
N LEU A 188 23.79 -17.35 -11.04
CA LEU A 188 24.38 -16.00 -11.08
C LEU A 188 25.85 -16.02 -11.51
N PHE A 189 26.67 -16.86 -10.86
CA PHE A 189 28.10 -16.93 -11.16
C PHE A 189 28.38 -17.57 -12.53
N LYS A 190 27.56 -18.53 -12.99
CA LYS A 190 27.61 -19.03 -14.37
C LYS A 190 27.38 -17.91 -15.37
N ILE A 191 26.37 -17.06 -15.16
CA ILE A 191 26.06 -15.92 -16.04
C ILE A 191 27.22 -14.92 -16.08
N LEU A 192 27.78 -14.56 -14.91
CA LEU A 192 28.92 -13.65 -14.83
C LEU A 192 30.14 -14.20 -15.58
N LYS A 193 30.48 -15.48 -15.37
CA LYS A 193 31.60 -16.15 -16.06
C LYS A 193 31.39 -16.27 -17.56
N MET A 194 30.18 -16.61 -17.99
CA MET A 194 29.82 -16.68 -19.41
C MET A 194 30.00 -15.34 -20.11
N ASN A 195 29.81 -14.25 -19.37
CA ASN A 195 30.05 -12.90 -19.83
C ASN A 195 31.46 -12.40 -19.52
N ASN A 196 32.46 -13.26 -19.31
CA ASN A 196 33.86 -12.88 -19.05
C ASN A 196 34.04 -11.89 -17.87
N VAL A 197 33.15 -11.93 -16.89
CA VAL A 197 33.29 -11.18 -15.63
C VAL A 197 34.02 -12.05 -14.62
N LYS A 198 35.17 -11.56 -14.11
CA LYS A 198 35.89 -12.25 -13.05
C LYS A 198 35.16 -12.07 -11.72
N ILE A 199 35.26 -13.06 -10.84
CA ILE A 199 34.58 -13.09 -9.54
C ILE A 199 35.64 -13.26 -8.45
N ALA A 200 35.62 -12.38 -7.46
CA ALA A 200 36.50 -12.48 -6.30
C ALA A 200 35.70 -12.34 -5.00
N LEU A 201 36.30 -12.79 -3.90
CA LEU A 201 35.71 -12.71 -2.56
C LEU A 201 36.69 -12.01 -1.61
N ILE A 202 36.19 -11.06 -0.82
CA ILE A 202 36.92 -10.51 0.33
C ILE A 202 36.02 -10.70 1.56
N THR A 203 36.51 -11.46 2.54
CA THR A 203 35.80 -11.71 3.79
C THR A 203 36.71 -11.51 4.99
N SER A 204 36.13 -11.06 6.11
CA SER A 204 36.83 -10.96 7.40
C SER A 204 36.99 -12.33 8.10
N ASP A 205 36.35 -13.36 7.55
CA ASP A 205 36.42 -14.75 8.03
C ASP A 205 37.77 -15.41 7.71
N ASN A 206 38.05 -16.50 8.42
CA ASN A 206 39.27 -17.27 8.21
C ASN A 206 39.22 -18.12 6.92
N ARG A 207 40.41 -18.41 6.38
CA ARG A 207 40.69 -19.17 5.17
C ARG A 207 40.03 -20.53 5.18
N LYS A 208 40.28 -21.29 6.23
CA LYS A 208 39.84 -22.69 6.36
C LYS A 208 38.32 -22.82 6.37
N GLY A 209 37.62 -21.96 7.10
CA GLY A 209 36.16 -21.93 7.19
C GLY A 209 35.52 -21.42 5.89
N THR A 210 36.14 -20.43 5.26
CA THR A 210 35.70 -19.91 3.96
C THR A 210 35.84 -20.96 2.86
N ASP A 211 36.98 -21.64 2.76
CA ASP A 211 37.21 -22.67 1.76
C ASP A 211 36.24 -23.85 1.95
N ALA A 212 36.03 -24.30 3.21
CA ALA A 212 35.08 -25.36 3.52
C ALA A 212 33.64 -24.99 3.13
N LEU A 213 33.21 -23.76 3.41
CA LEU A 213 31.90 -23.26 3.01
C LEU A 213 31.76 -23.22 1.49
N LEU A 214 32.72 -22.62 0.79
CA LEU A 214 32.67 -22.50 -0.67
C LEU A 214 32.66 -23.87 -1.34
N ASP A 215 33.39 -24.85 -0.80
CA ASP A 215 33.41 -26.23 -1.29
C ASP A 215 32.06 -26.92 -1.06
N GLU A 216 31.47 -26.78 0.13
CA GLU A 216 30.15 -27.34 0.46
C GLU A 216 29.03 -26.74 -0.41
N LEU A 217 29.10 -25.43 -0.68
CA LEU A 217 28.15 -24.75 -1.55
C LEU A 217 28.40 -25.01 -3.04
N GLY A 218 29.52 -25.65 -3.40
CA GLY A 218 29.93 -25.90 -4.78
C GLY A 218 30.35 -24.64 -5.54
N LEU A 219 30.76 -23.58 -4.82
CA LEU A 219 31.04 -22.25 -5.37
C LEU A 219 32.53 -21.98 -5.60
N THR A 220 33.45 -22.75 -4.99
CA THR A 220 34.91 -22.57 -5.11
C THR A 220 35.38 -22.44 -6.55
N LYS A 221 34.78 -23.22 -7.46
CA LYS A 221 35.10 -23.23 -8.90
C LYS A 221 34.86 -21.88 -9.62
N TYR A 222 34.10 -20.97 -9.02
CA TYR A 222 33.76 -19.68 -9.61
C TYR A 222 34.68 -18.53 -9.19
N PHE A 223 35.44 -18.64 -8.11
CA PHE A 223 36.27 -17.53 -7.64
C PHE A 223 37.67 -17.56 -8.25
N GLU A 224 38.09 -16.47 -8.88
CA GLU A 224 39.48 -16.29 -9.35
C GLU A 224 40.44 -16.01 -8.20
N HIS A 225 39.95 -15.30 -7.19
CA HIS A 225 40.73 -15.02 -5.99
C HIS A 225 39.82 -14.84 -4.78
N VAL A 226 40.26 -15.38 -3.65
CA VAL A 226 39.58 -15.24 -2.35
C VAL A 226 40.62 -14.67 -1.40
N ILE A 227 40.29 -13.59 -0.70
CA ILE A 227 41.06 -13.03 0.41
C ILE A 227 40.26 -13.22 1.70
N CYS A 228 40.90 -13.82 2.69
CA CYS A 228 40.36 -14.08 4.02
C CYS A 228 41.09 -13.25 5.07
N GLY A 229 40.45 -12.99 6.21
CA GLY A 229 40.96 -12.11 7.25
C GLY A 229 42.21 -12.60 7.96
N ASP A 230 42.58 -13.88 7.81
CA ASP A 230 43.77 -14.52 8.37
C ASP A 230 44.88 -14.79 7.34
N ASP A 231 44.70 -14.36 6.08
CA ASP A 231 45.74 -14.49 5.08
C ASP A 231 46.95 -13.59 5.39
N PRO A 232 48.19 -14.04 5.11
CA PRO A 232 49.36 -13.19 5.22
C PRO A 232 49.30 -12.03 4.24
N ASP A 233 49.81 -10.87 4.66
CA ASP A 233 49.83 -9.63 3.89
C ASP A 233 48.43 -9.19 3.43
N THR A 234 47.51 -9.03 4.38
CA THR A 234 46.17 -8.47 4.17
C THR A 234 45.88 -7.38 5.20
N GLU A 235 44.95 -6.47 4.87
CA GLU A 235 44.47 -5.45 5.80
C GLU A 235 42.97 -5.64 6.03
N PRO A 236 42.45 -5.43 7.26
CA PRO A 236 41.01 -5.54 7.53
C PRO A 236 40.22 -4.49 6.76
N LYS A 237 38.97 -4.81 6.44
CA LYS A 237 38.05 -3.83 5.83
C LYS A 237 37.86 -2.64 6.80
N PRO A 238 37.70 -1.39 6.32
CA PRO A 238 37.49 -0.98 4.93
C PRO A 238 38.78 -0.61 4.17
N ALA A 239 39.95 -1.09 4.59
CA ALA A 239 41.19 -0.74 3.92
C ALA A 239 41.18 -1.13 2.43
N PRO A 240 41.68 -0.27 1.53
CA PRO A 240 41.60 -0.51 0.09
C PRO A 240 42.54 -1.61 -0.40
N TYR A 241 43.53 -1.99 0.43
CA TYR A 241 44.66 -2.82 0.06
C TYR A 241 44.22 -4.15 -0.57
N ASN A 242 43.28 -4.88 0.04
CA ASN A 242 42.84 -6.18 -0.45
C ASN A 242 42.15 -6.11 -1.83
N ALA A 243 41.29 -5.11 -2.05
CA ALA A 243 40.63 -4.91 -3.34
C ALA A 243 41.63 -4.51 -4.43
N LEU A 244 42.57 -3.62 -4.12
CA LEU A 244 43.62 -3.21 -5.05
C LEU A 244 44.54 -4.39 -5.40
N LYS A 245 44.88 -5.23 -4.42
CA LYS A 245 45.69 -6.45 -4.62
C LYS A 245 45.00 -7.44 -5.56
N ILE A 246 43.68 -7.63 -5.44
CA ILE A 246 42.90 -8.47 -6.37
C ILE A 246 42.92 -7.85 -7.77
N CYS A 247 42.65 -6.54 -7.89
CA CYS A 247 42.68 -5.82 -9.17
C CYS A 247 44.04 -5.97 -9.88
N GLU A 248 45.15 -5.74 -9.15
CA GLU A 248 46.51 -5.89 -9.67
C GLU A 248 46.79 -7.33 -10.13
N LYS A 249 46.48 -8.32 -9.28
CA LYS A 249 46.73 -9.74 -9.58
C LYS A 249 45.92 -10.23 -10.79
N LEU A 250 44.71 -9.72 -10.96
CA LEU A 250 43.83 -10.09 -12.07
C LEU A 250 44.04 -9.21 -13.32
N GLY A 251 44.90 -8.19 -13.25
CA GLY A 251 45.18 -7.26 -14.34
C GLY A 251 43.96 -6.40 -14.72
N ILE A 252 43.16 -6.00 -13.73
CA ILE A 252 41.92 -5.24 -13.93
C ILE A 252 42.06 -3.86 -13.30
N ASP A 253 41.71 -2.82 -14.07
CA ASP A 253 41.65 -1.46 -13.54
C ASP A 253 40.57 -1.37 -12.45
N PRO A 254 40.85 -0.79 -11.26
CA PRO A 254 39.85 -0.64 -10.21
C PRO A 254 38.54 0.00 -10.69
N SER A 255 38.59 0.93 -11.64
CA SER A 255 37.41 1.61 -12.18
C SER A 255 36.49 0.71 -13.03
N ASP A 256 36.92 -0.51 -13.33
CA ASP A 256 36.14 -1.56 -14.01
C ASP A 256 35.70 -2.69 -13.06
N ALA A 257 36.01 -2.57 -11.76
CA ALA A 257 35.59 -3.50 -10.73
C ALA A 257 34.40 -2.97 -9.91
N VAL A 258 33.65 -3.89 -9.31
CA VAL A 258 32.46 -3.58 -8.49
C VAL A 258 32.58 -4.24 -7.13
N MET A 259 32.28 -3.50 -6.06
CA MET A 259 32.11 -4.10 -4.72
C MET A 259 30.63 -4.41 -4.48
N VAL A 260 30.33 -5.62 -4.00
CA VAL A 260 28.98 -6.04 -3.61
C VAL A 260 29.01 -6.56 -2.18
N GLY A 261 28.25 -5.94 -1.27
CA GLY A 261 28.27 -6.27 0.15
C GLY A 261 27.04 -5.77 0.90
N ASP A 262 26.82 -6.26 2.12
CA ASP A 262 25.66 -5.93 2.95
C ASP A 262 26.01 -4.99 4.12
N THR A 263 27.28 -4.68 4.35
CA THR A 263 27.70 -3.77 5.44
C THR A 263 28.21 -2.43 4.92
N LYS A 264 28.19 -1.43 5.81
CA LYS A 264 28.82 -0.12 5.54
C LYS A 264 30.31 -0.26 5.24
N THR A 265 30.97 -1.19 5.93
CA THR A 265 32.41 -1.43 5.82
C THR A 265 32.79 -1.98 4.43
N ASP A 266 31.92 -2.79 3.81
CA ASP A 266 32.08 -3.19 2.40
C ASP A 266 32.01 -2.02 1.44
N MET A 267 31.00 -1.15 1.61
CA MET A 267 30.82 0.01 0.74
C MET A 267 32.00 0.98 0.86
N LEU A 268 32.50 1.18 2.08
CA LEU A 268 33.69 1.99 2.33
C LEU A 268 34.96 1.37 1.73
N LEU A 269 35.10 0.04 1.71
CA LEU A 269 36.20 -0.64 1.04
C LEU A 269 36.19 -0.37 -0.47
N GLY A 270 35.04 -0.55 -1.12
CA GLY A 270 34.89 -0.26 -2.55
C GLY A 270 35.23 1.20 -2.89
N LYS A 271 34.74 2.13 -2.06
CA LYS A 271 35.02 3.56 -2.22
C LYS A 271 36.49 3.92 -1.98
N SER A 272 37.11 3.35 -0.95
CA SER A 272 38.51 3.61 -0.59
C SER A 272 39.47 3.08 -1.66
N ALA A 273 39.15 1.91 -2.24
CA ALA A 273 39.90 1.33 -3.35
C ALA A 273 39.61 2.02 -4.70
N LYS A 274 38.70 3.01 -4.71
CA LYS A 274 38.24 3.71 -5.92
C LYS A 274 37.76 2.74 -6.99
N LEU A 275 37.00 1.73 -6.57
CA LEU A 275 36.36 0.82 -7.51
C LEU A 275 35.34 1.58 -8.35
N GLY A 276 35.00 1.03 -9.51
CA GLY A 276 34.12 1.69 -10.48
C GLY A 276 32.78 2.10 -9.86
N TRP A 277 32.19 1.19 -9.08
CA TRP A 277 31.00 1.45 -8.27
C TRP A 277 30.81 0.36 -7.20
N SER A 278 29.88 0.61 -6.30
CA SER A 278 29.53 -0.25 -5.18
C SER A 278 28.02 -0.52 -5.13
N VAL A 279 27.67 -1.75 -4.78
CA VAL A 279 26.28 -2.22 -4.69
C VAL A 279 26.02 -2.78 -3.30
N GLY A 280 25.18 -2.09 -2.54
CA GLY A 280 24.70 -2.56 -1.25
C GLY A 280 23.55 -3.57 -1.42
N VAL A 281 23.59 -4.70 -0.72
CA VAL A 281 22.49 -5.67 -0.71
C VAL A 281 21.78 -5.66 0.65
N LEU A 282 20.45 -5.66 0.65
CA LEU A 282 19.62 -5.62 1.87
C LEU A 282 19.29 -7.01 2.45
N SER A 283 19.86 -8.06 1.87
CA SER A 283 19.72 -9.46 2.31
C SER A 283 20.49 -9.80 3.59
N GLY A 284 21.40 -8.92 4.02
CA GLY A 284 22.29 -9.11 5.17
C GLY A 284 21.93 -8.28 6.40
N VAL A 285 22.94 -7.80 7.14
CA VAL A 285 22.74 -7.05 8.40
C VAL A 285 22.47 -5.56 8.18
N GLY A 286 22.98 -4.97 7.09
CA GLY A 286 22.88 -3.54 6.82
C GLY A 286 21.49 -3.12 6.35
N GLN A 287 21.07 -1.93 6.76
CA GLN A 287 19.80 -1.34 6.32
C GLN A 287 20.02 -0.29 5.25
N THR A 288 18.95 0.08 4.55
CA THR A 288 18.97 1.10 3.49
C THR A 288 19.61 2.41 3.97
N GLY A 289 19.35 2.82 5.21
CA GLY A 289 19.96 4.01 5.81
C GLY A 289 21.46 3.92 6.08
N ASP A 290 22.00 2.71 6.25
CA ASP A 290 23.43 2.47 6.52
C ASP A 290 24.23 2.39 5.20
N LEU A 291 23.63 1.81 4.16
CA LEU A 291 24.28 1.55 2.88
C LEU A 291 24.17 2.73 1.91
N LEU A 292 23.02 3.39 1.77
CA LEU A 292 22.81 4.51 0.82
C LEU A 292 23.86 5.64 0.91
N PRO A 293 24.37 6.03 2.09
CA PRO A 293 25.39 7.09 2.17
C PRO A 293 26.74 6.71 1.55
N HIS A 294 26.97 5.41 1.34
CA HIS A 294 28.28 4.86 0.98
C HIS A 294 28.25 4.01 -0.31
N ALA A 295 27.10 3.46 -0.66
CA ALA A 295 26.86 2.66 -1.86
C ALA A 295 26.42 3.54 -3.03
N ASP A 296 26.85 3.20 -4.26
CA ASP A 296 26.36 3.87 -5.47
C ASP A 296 24.96 3.35 -5.85
N HIS A 297 24.68 2.08 -5.55
CA HIS A 297 23.39 1.43 -5.77
C HIS A 297 23.03 0.57 -4.56
N VAL A 298 21.74 0.46 -4.24
CA VAL A 298 21.24 -0.46 -3.23
C VAL A 298 20.16 -1.32 -3.85
N VAL A 299 20.28 -2.63 -3.69
CA VAL A 299 19.32 -3.63 -4.20
C VAL A 299 18.76 -4.47 -3.06
N ASN A 300 17.60 -5.07 -3.27
CA ASN A 300 16.95 -5.86 -2.23
C ASN A 300 17.65 -7.20 -1.99
N ASP A 301 18.11 -7.87 -3.05
CA ASP A 301 18.74 -9.19 -2.99
C ASP A 301 19.91 -9.30 -4.00
N ILE A 302 20.79 -10.27 -3.79
CA ILE A 302 21.98 -10.53 -4.62
C ILE A 302 21.60 -10.91 -6.06
N GLU A 303 20.40 -11.45 -6.29
CA GLU A 303 19.92 -11.80 -7.63
C GLU A 303 19.57 -10.57 -8.48
N ASP A 304 19.39 -9.38 -7.88
CA ASP A 304 19.02 -8.15 -8.58
C ASP A 304 20.26 -7.37 -9.10
N ILE A 305 21.47 -7.92 -9.00
CA ILE A 305 22.71 -7.20 -9.33
C ILE A 305 23.07 -7.20 -10.82
N LEU A 306 22.56 -8.14 -11.63
CA LEU A 306 22.93 -8.27 -13.05
C LEU A 306 22.71 -6.98 -13.87
N PRO A 307 21.59 -6.24 -13.71
CA PRO A 307 21.38 -4.96 -14.39
C PRO A 307 22.44 -3.89 -14.08
N LEU A 308 23.16 -4.03 -12.96
CA LEU A 308 24.19 -3.10 -12.51
C LEU A 308 25.60 -3.55 -12.95
N ILE A 309 25.77 -4.82 -13.33
CA ILE A 309 27.07 -5.43 -13.64
C ILE A 309 27.23 -5.64 -15.15
N LEU A 310 26.16 -6.03 -15.84
CA LEU A 310 26.17 -6.41 -17.25
C LEU A 310 25.29 -5.45 -18.08
N PRO A 311 25.68 -5.16 -19.34
CA PRO A 311 24.80 -4.51 -20.30
C PRO A 311 23.55 -5.35 -20.54
N TYR A 312 22.41 -4.69 -20.75
CA TYR A 312 21.09 -5.33 -20.92
C TYR A 312 21.09 -6.55 -21.86
N GLU A 313 21.75 -6.42 -23.02
CA GLU A 313 21.81 -7.49 -24.03
C GLU A 313 22.48 -8.78 -23.56
N GLU A 314 23.35 -8.71 -22.55
CA GLU A 314 24.13 -9.83 -22.04
C GLU A 314 23.44 -10.60 -20.90
N TRP A 315 22.39 -10.02 -20.30
CA TRP A 315 21.65 -10.65 -19.20
C TRP A 315 20.14 -10.76 -19.43
N LYS A 316 19.57 -10.11 -20.46
CA LYS A 316 18.11 -10.05 -20.72
C LYS A 316 17.39 -11.40 -20.80
N SER A 317 18.10 -12.48 -21.17
CA SER A 317 17.53 -13.83 -21.27
C SER A 317 17.71 -14.66 -19.99
N CYS A 318 18.40 -14.13 -18.98
CA CYS A 318 18.80 -14.86 -17.78
C CYS A 318 17.81 -14.69 -16.60
N TYR A 319 16.70 -13.97 -16.78
CA TYR A 319 15.64 -13.84 -15.78
C TYR A 319 14.37 -14.54 -16.26
N ALA A 320 13.80 -15.42 -15.41
CA ALA A 320 12.39 -15.78 -15.51
C ALA A 320 11.59 -14.92 -14.55
N TYR A 321 10.50 -14.35 -15.07
CA TYR A 321 9.57 -13.58 -14.28
C TYR A 321 8.37 -14.45 -13.91
N SER A 322 8.17 -14.63 -12.61
CA SER A 322 6.88 -15.04 -12.04
C SER A 322 6.28 -13.85 -11.28
N PRO A 323 4.94 -13.69 -11.22
CA PRO A 323 4.29 -12.63 -10.45
C PRO A 323 4.58 -12.68 -8.93
N TYR A 324 5.21 -13.75 -8.45
CA TYR A 324 5.43 -14.00 -7.03
C TYR A 324 6.90 -14.20 -6.63
N GLU A 325 7.79 -14.53 -7.57
CA GLU A 325 9.23 -14.75 -7.31
C GLU A 325 10.07 -14.34 -8.52
N ARG A 326 11.27 -13.82 -8.28
CA ARG A 326 12.32 -13.62 -9.28
C ARG A 326 13.33 -14.74 -9.09
N PHE A 327 13.77 -15.38 -10.16
CA PHE A 327 14.87 -16.34 -10.12
C PHE A 327 15.63 -16.32 -11.43
N LEU A 328 16.93 -16.57 -11.33
CA LEU A 328 17.82 -16.64 -12.47
C LEU A 328 17.59 -17.96 -13.22
N VAL A 329 17.69 -17.91 -14.55
CA VAL A 329 17.55 -19.09 -15.41
C VAL A 329 18.88 -19.36 -16.10
N GLU A 330 19.32 -20.62 -16.06
CA GLU A 330 20.48 -21.05 -16.85
C GLU A 330 20.17 -20.90 -18.35
N PRO A 331 21.03 -20.20 -19.12
CA PRO A 331 20.89 -20.16 -20.57
C PRO A 331 21.06 -21.58 -21.13
N THR A 332 20.06 -22.08 -21.85
CA THR A 332 20.14 -23.42 -22.46
C THR A 332 21.20 -23.43 -23.56
N GLU A 333 21.90 -24.56 -23.78
CA GLU A 333 22.92 -24.64 -24.85
C GLU A 333 22.35 -24.34 -26.25
N ASN A 334 21.04 -24.51 -26.45
CA ASN A 334 20.33 -24.11 -27.66
C ASN A 334 20.32 -22.57 -27.86
N GLU A 335 20.28 -21.79 -26.78
CA GLU A 335 20.26 -20.31 -26.83
C GLU A 335 21.67 -19.73 -27.09
N LYS A 336 22.73 -20.48 -26.75
CA LYS A 336 24.11 -20.15 -27.16
C LYS A 336 24.35 -20.37 -28.67
N MET A 337 23.69 -21.35 -29.28
CA MET A 337 23.76 -21.55 -30.74
C MET A 337 22.99 -20.48 -31.53
N GLU A 338 21.96 -19.86 -30.95
CA GLU A 338 21.19 -18.79 -31.62
C GLU A 338 21.85 -17.40 -31.53
N ALA A 339 22.65 -17.13 -30.49
CA ALA A 339 23.46 -15.91 -30.43
C ALA A 339 24.64 -15.92 -31.41
N SER A 340 25.07 -17.10 -31.88
CA SER A 340 26.17 -17.26 -32.84
C SER A 340 25.78 -17.88 -34.19
N SER A 341 24.49 -18.14 -34.48
CA SER A 341 24.09 -18.68 -35.78
C SER A 341 22.76 -18.13 -36.34
N LYS A 342 22.87 -17.69 -37.60
CA LYS A 342 21.87 -17.22 -38.56
C LYS A 342 20.38 -17.56 -38.31
N LYS A 343 19.56 -16.49 -38.29
CA LYS A 343 18.23 -16.31 -38.92
C LYS A 343 17.14 -17.36 -38.63
N SER A 344 16.22 -17.03 -37.72
CA SER A 344 14.95 -17.76 -37.49
C SER A 344 13.71 -16.87 -37.73
N MET A 345 12.60 -17.51 -38.11
CA MET A 345 11.32 -16.93 -38.56
C MET A 345 10.53 -16.23 -37.42
N ALA A 346 9.76 -15.19 -37.74
CA ALA A 346 8.91 -14.48 -36.75
C ALA A 346 7.70 -15.32 -36.31
N ASP A 347 7.29 -15.19 -35.04
CA ASP A 347 6.12 -15.86 -34.45
C ASP A 347 4.92 -14.94 -34.26
N LEU A 348 5.14 -13.63 -34.21
CA LEU A 348 4.11 -12.61 -34.04
C LEU A 348 4.37 -11.43 -34.96
N VAL A 349 3.33 -10.92 -35.60
CA VAL A 349 3.37 -9.66 -36.34
C VAL A 349 2.35 -8.70 -35.73
N VAL A 350 2.82 -7.53 -35.30
CA VAL A 350 1.99 -6.44 -34.81
C VAL A 350 1.87 -5.39 -35.91
N PHE A 351 0.65 -5.18 -36.41
CA PHE A 351 0.36 -4.17 -37.42
C PHE A 351 -0.24 -2.92 -36.77
N ASP A 352 0.23 -1.75 -37.21
CA ASP A 352 -0.66 -0.58 -37.24
C ASP A 352 -1.78 -0.81 -38.28
N LEU A 353 -2.96 -0.25 -38.02
CA LEU A 353 -4.11 -0.39 -38.91
C LEU A 353 -4.20 0.74 -39.95
N HIS A 354 -3.95 1.97 -39.54
CA HIS A 354 -4.36 3.20 -40.21
C HIS A 354 -3.14 3.89 -40.84
N GLY A 355 -2.98 3.75 -42.16
CA GLY A 355 -1.77 4.14 -42.89
C GLY A 355 -0.89 2.95 -43.28
N THR A 356 -1.04 1.84 -42.56
CA THR A 356 -0.36 0.57 -42.83
C THR A 356 -1.25 -0.45 -43.56
N LEU A 357 -2.50 -0.66 -43.11
CA LEU A 357 -3.46 -1.59 -43.75
C LEU A 357 -4.58 -0.84 -44.49
N ILE A 358 -5.02 0.30 -43.96
CA ILE A 358 -6.10 1.15 -44.50
C ILE A 358 -5.56 2.47 -45.04
N CYS A 359 -6.00 2.89 -46.23
CA CYS A 359 -5.55 4.13 -46.87
C CYS A 359 -6.23 5.37 -46.26
N LEU A 360 -5.44 6.20 -45.58
CA LEU A 360 -5.93 7.42 -44.92
C LEU A 360 -6.37 8.52 -45.89
N HIS A 361 -5.71 8.65 -47.04
CA HIS A 361 -5.89 9.76 -47.99
C HIS A 361 -7.24 9.75 -48.72
N ARG A 362 -8.09 8.73 -48.54
CA ARG A 362 -9.44 8.68 -49.15
C ARG A 362 -10.56 9.06 -48.19
N ARG A 363 -10.37 8.83 -46.89
CA ARG A 363 -11.39 8.97 -45.84
C ARG A 363 -11.25 10.30 -45.09
N TYR A 364 -10.07 10.58 -44.55
CA TYR A 364 -9.84 11.73 -43.69
C TYR A 364 -9.92 13.09 -44.41
N PRO A 365 -9.48 13.25 -45.68
CA PRO A 365 -9.72 14.49 -46.43
C PRO A 365 -11.20 14.85 -46.56
N LYS A 366 -12.07 13.87 -46.86
CA LYS A 366 -13.52 14.07 -46.94
C LYS A 366 -14.12 14.43 -45.59
N PHE A 367 -13.62 13.81 -44.52
CA PHE A 367 -14.01 14.15 -43.15
C PHE A 367 -13.64 15.59 -42.79
N VAL A 368 -12.41 16.03 -43.08
CA VAL A 368 -11.98 17.40 -42.78
C VAL A 368 -12.69 18.43 -43.65
N GLU A 369 -12.92 18.13 -44.93
CA GLU A 369 -13.72 18.99 -45.82
C GLU A 369 -15.14 19.19 -45.26
N PHE A 370 -15.80 18.10 -44.87
CA PHE A 370 -17.11 18.16 -44.22
C PHE A 370 -17.06 18.94 -42.90
N PHE A 371 -16.03 18.68 -42.08
CA PHE A 371 -15.84 19.35 -40.79
C PHE A 371 -15.69 20.86 -40.98
N CYS A 372 -14.82 21.31 -41.88
CA CYS A 372 -14.58 22.72 -42.18
C CYS A 372 -15.82 23.41 -42.75
N SER A 373 -16.51 22.75 -43.69
CA SER A 373 -17.77 23.27 -44.26
C SER A 373 -18.83 23.49 -43.18
N ARG A 374 -18.99 22.51 -42.30
CA ARG A 374 -20.00 22.58 -41.24
C ARG A 374 -19.61 23.54 -40.12
N LEU A 375 -18.32 23.63 -39.80
CA LEU A 375 -17.77 24.61 -38.88
C LEU A 375 -18.05 26.04 -39.35
N LYS A 376 -17.81 26.32 -40.64
CA LYS A 376 -18.11 27.62 -41.27
C LYS A 376 -19.60 27.93 -41.22
N GLN A 377 -20.46 26.94 -41.44
CA GLN A 377 -21.92 27.14 -41.34
C GLN A 377 -22.39 27.43 -39.90
N MET A 378 -21.79 26.79 -38.90
CA MET A 378 -22.18 26.97 -37.49
C MET A 378 -21.62 28.23 -36.86
N THR A 379 -20.43 28.67 -37.28
CA THR A 379 -19.68 29.78 -36.62
C THR A 379 -19.54 31.03 -37.47
N GLY A 380 -19.76 30.93 -38.78
CA GLY A 380 -19.43 31.97 -39.75
C GLY A 380 -17.93 32.15 -40.03
N LEU A 381 -17.06 31.40 -39.34
CA LEU A 381 -15.60 31.48 -39.47
C LEU A 381 -15.09 30.49 -40.52
N ASP A 382 -14.33 30.98 -41.49
CA ASP A 382 -13.59 30.12 -42.42
C ASP A 382 -12.21 29.81 -41.86
N LEU A 383 -12.09 28.66 -41.19
CA LEU A 383 -10.84 28.18 -40.60
C LEU A 383 -10.24 27.04 -41.42
N SER A 384 -10.64 26.86 -42.67
CA SER A 384 -10.28 25.67 -43.47
C SER A 384 -8.77 25.45 -43.55
N GLU A 385 -7.99 26.49 -43.84
CA GLU A 385 -6.52 26.38 -43.91
C GLU A 385 -5.90 26.06 -42.54
N LYS A 386 -6.44 26.65 -41.46
CA LYS A 386 -5.95 26.45 -40.08
C LYS A 386 -6.26 25.04 -39.59
N VAL A 387 -7.49 24.55 -39.84
CA VAL A 387 -7.93 23.20 -39.49
C VAL A 387 -7.16 22.16 -40.30
N ASN A 388 -6.99 22.36 -41.61
CA ASN A 388 -6.16 21.48 -42.45
C ASN A 388 -4.74 21.35 -41.88
N ARG A 389 -4.13 22.47 -41.50
CA ARG A 389 -2.78 22.45 -40.90
C ARG A 389 -2.74 21.75 -39.53
N LEU A 390 -3.69 22.04 -38.65
CA LEU A 390 -3.74 21.48 -37.29
C LEU A 390 -4.00 19.97 -37.29
N LEU A 391 -4.86 19.51 -38.20
CA LEU A 391 -5.17 18.09 -38.38
C LEU A 391 -4.14 17.35 -39.25
N GLY A 392 -3.14 18.06 -39.77
CA GLY A 392 -2.02 17.45 -40.49
C GLY A 392 -2.33 17.10 -41.95
N LEU A 393 -3.14 17.89 -42.67
CA LEU A 393 -3.29 17.76 -44.13
C LEU A 393 -2.27 18.61 -44.88
N ASN A 394 -1.89 18.18 -46.08
CA ASN A 394 -1.10 18.98 -47.01
C ASN A 394 -1.87 20.25 -47.46
N LYS A 395 -1.17 21.20 -48.09
CA LYS A 395 -1.74 22.49 -48.51
C LYS A 395 -2.99 22.35 -49.40
N ASP A 396 -3.02 21.32 -50.24
CA ASP A 396 -4.15 21.06 -51.15
C ASP A 396 -5.28 20.25 -50.51
N ALA A 397 -5.18 19.91 -49.21
CA ALA A 397 -6.14 19.11 -48.45
C ALA A 397 -6.46 17.72 -49.06
N THR A 398 -5.54 17.16 -49.84
CA THR A 398 -5.71 15.88 -50.55
C THR A 398 -4.96 14.72 -49.88
N ARG A 399 -3.99 15.01 -49.02
CA ARG A 399 -3.17 14.01 -48.33
C ARG A 399 -3.03 14.32 -46.85
N VAL A 400 -3.30 13.32 -46.03
CA VAL A 400 -2.87 13.26 -44.62
C VAL A 400 -1.35 13.15 -44.59
N MET A 401 -0.72 14.07 -43.86
CA MET A 401 0.70 14.13 -43.54
C MET A 401 0.89 13.71 -42.07
N HIS A 402 2.13 13.53 -41.66
CA HIS A 402 2.49 13.35 -40.25
C HIS A 402 1.89 14.48 -39.37
N GLY A 403 1.00 14.11 -38.45
CA GLY A 403 0.25 15.02 -37.60
C GLY A 403 -0.86 14.33 -36.79
N ILE A 404 -1.78 15.10 -36.21
CA ILE A 404 -2.75 14.57 -35.24
C ILE A 404 -3.70 13.53 -35.84
N LEU A 405 -4.07 13.63 -37.13
CA LEU A 405 -4.90 12.60 -37.77
C LEU A 405 -4.17 11.30 -38.10
N SER A 406 -2.84 11.31 -38.11
CA SER A 406 -2.04 10.11 -38.40
C SER A 406 -1.52 9.41 -37.14
N GLU A 407 -1.29 10.17 -36.06
CA GLU A 407 -0.64 9.64 -34.85
C GLU A 407 -1.38 9.96 -33.54
N GLY A 408 -2.28 10.94 -33.56
CA GLY A 408 -3.04 11.36 -32.39
C GLY A 408 -4.38 10.65 -32.27
N THR A 409 -4.93 10.68 -31.07
CA THR A 409 -6.28 10.19 -30.78
C THR A 409 -7.34 11.15 -31.30
N SER A 410 -8.55 10.63 -31.52
CA SER A 410 -9.74 11.47 -31.81
C SER A 410 -9.97 12.56 -30.74
N SER A 411 -9.60 12.30 -29.49
CA SER A 411 -9.72 13.27 -28.39
C SER A 411 -8.71 14.41 -28.50
N GLU A 412 -7.47 14.11 -28.88
CA GLU A 412 -6.43 15.13 -29.14
C GLU A 412 -6.79 16.00 -30.35
N ALA A 413 -7.30 15.37 -31.41
CA ALA A 413 -7.81 16.09 -32.58
C ALA A 413 -8.93 17.06 -32.21
N LYS A 414 -9.92 16.60 -31.43
CA LYS A 414 -10.99 17.47 -30.90
C LYS A 414 -10.43 18.58 -30.02
N GLY A 415 -9.48 18.27 -29.14
CA GLY A 415 -8.85 19.25 -28.24
C GLY A 415 -8.17 20.39 -29.00
N VAL A 416 -7.41 20.07 -30.04
CA VAL A 416 -6.73 21.08 -30.86
C VAL A 416 -7.71 21.93 -31.67
N LEU A 417 -8.82 21.36 -32.13
CA LEU A 417 -9.88 22.12 -32.80
C LEU A 417 -10.65 23.03 -31.83
N VAL A 418 -10.94 22.55 -30.61
CA VAL A 418 -11.55 23.36 -29.55
C VAL A 418 -10.67 24.56 -29.24
N GLU A 419 -9.37 24.35 -29.06
CA GLU A 419 -8.41 25.42 -28.81
C GLU A 419 -8.29 26.38 -30.01
N ALA A 420 -8.35 25.87 -31.24
CA ALA A 420 -8.34 26.69 -32.44
C ALA A 420 -9.54 27.64 -32.49
N LEU A 421 -10.73 27.19 -32.08
CA LEU A 421 -11.95 28.00 -32.00
C LEU A 421 -11.90 29.00 -30.84
N ARG A 422 -11.34 28.61 -29.69
CA ARG A 422 -11.12 29.53 -28.57
C ARG A 422 -10.29 30.74 -28.97
N ARG A 423 -9.23 30.52 -29.75
CA ARG A 423 -8.33 31.57 -30.23
C ARG A 423 -9.02 32.55 -31.20
N GLU A 424 -10.11 32.13 -31.83
CA GLU A 424 -10.96 33.00 -32.66
C GLU A 424 -12.10 33.66 -31.85
N GLY A 425 -12.11 33.51 -30.53
CA GLY A 425 -13.05 34.19 -29.63
C GLY A 425 -14.29 33.39 -29.26
N ILE A 426 -14.38 32.11 -29.63
CA ILE A 426 -15.49 31.23 -29.20
C ILE A 426 -15.25 30.76 -27.76
N PHE A 427 -16.27 30.86 -26.90
CA PHE A 427 -16.14 30.41 -25.50
C PHE A 427 -15.87 28.90 -25.44
N TYR A 428 -15.07 28.46 -24.46
CA TYR A 428 -14.61 27.07 -24.38
C TYR A 428 -15.74 26.03 -24.41
N GLN A 429 -16.82 26.27 -23.65
CA GLN A 429 -17.99 25.38 -23.62
C GLN A 429 -18.69 25.29 -24.98
N GLU A 430 -18.81 26.43 -25.67
CA GLU A 430 -19.40 26.51 -27.00
C GLU A 430 -18.51 25.84 -28.06
N ALA A 431 -17.18 26.03 -27.98
CA ALA A 431 -16.21 25.38 -28.85
C ALA A 431 -16.26 23.84 -28.71
N ILE A 432 -16.38 23.31 -27.48
CA ILE A 432 -16.57 21.88 -27.24
C ILE A 432 -17.86 21.37 -27.87
N MET A 433 -18.97 22.09 -27.67
CA MET A 433 -20.27 21.70 -28.24
C MET A 433 -20.23 21.66 -29.76
N ILE A 434 -19.64 22.69 -30.40
CA ILE A 434 -19.54 22.78 -31.86
C ILE A 434 -18.67 21.65 -32.41
N VAL A 435 -17.47 21.44 -31.86
CA VAL A 435 -16.56 20.39 -32.31
C VAL A 435 -17.21 19.02 -32.17
N ASN A 436 -17.82 18.71 -31.02
CA ASN A 436 -18.47 17.43 -30.80
C ASN A 436 -19.69 17.20 -31.71
N GLN A 437 -20.49 18.25 -31.95
CA GLN A 437 -21.64 18.17 -32.83
C GLN A 437 -21.23 17.86 -34.27
N ILE A 438 -20.25 18.60 -34.82
CA ILE A 438 -19.76 18.38 -36.18
C ILE A 438 -19.11 17.00 -36.30
N TRP A 439 -18.34 16.59 -35.28
CA TRP A 439 -17.73 15.26 -35.24
C TRP A 439 -18.77 14.14 -35.30
N LYS A 440 -19.90 14.31 -34.59
CA LYS A 440 -21.02 13.38 -34.63
C LYS A 440 -21.73 13.39 -35.99
N GLU A 441 -21.91 14.56 -36.61
CA GLU A 441 -22.49 14.67 -37.95
C GLU A 441 -21.60 14.04 -39.03
N ALA A 442 -20.28 14.07 -38.84
CA ALA A 442 -19.29 13.50 -39.77
C ALA A 442 -19.06 11.99 -39.59
N ASP A 443 -19.69 11.37 -38.58
CA ASP A 443 -19.49 9.96 -38.21
C ASP A 443 -19.76 8.99 -39.37
N PHE A 444 -20.73 9.30 -40.25
CA PHE A 444 -21.02 8.46 -41.43
C PHE A 444 -19.84 8.40 -42.43
N ILE A 445 -19.00 9.43 -42.49
CA ILE A 445 -17.81 9.48 -43.35
C ILE A 445 -16.71 8.60 -42.75
N LEU A 446 -16.49 8.71 -41.44
CA LEU A 446 -15.53 7.86 -40.73
C LEU A 446 -15.96 6.38 -40.78
N LYS A 447 -17.27 6.12 -40.78
CA LYS A 447 -17.88 4.79 -40.94
C LYS A 447 -18.10 4.38 -42.39
N SER A 448 -17.51 5.03 -43.40
CA SER A 448 -17.61 4.55 -44.80
C SER A 448 -16.73 3.32 -45.05
N GLN A 449 -16.99 2.57 -46.13
CA GLN A 449 -16.19 1.39 -46.52
C GLN A 449 -14.68 1.72 -46.53
N PRO A 450 -13.84 0.99 -45.75
CA PRO A 450 -12.39 1.21 -45.77
C PRO A 450 -11.81 0.87 -47.13
N SER A 451 -10.83 1.66 -47.59
CA SER A 451 -10.03 1.33 -48.77
C SER A 451 -8.74 0.66 -48.32
N PRO A 452 -8.52 -0.64 -48.56
CA PRO A 452 -7.27 -1.29 -48.21
C PRO A 452 -6.13 -0.73 -49.07
N ILE A 453 -4.93 -0.66 -48.49
CA ILE A 453 -3.72 -0.23 -49.20
C ILE A 453 -3.28 -1.27 -50.25
N CYS A 454 -3.51 -2.55 -49.97
CA CYS A 454 -3.25 -3.66 -50.88
C CYS A 454 -4.54 -4.43 -51.16
N PRO A 455 -4.88 -4.72 -52.43
CA PRO A 455 -6.08 -5.50 -52.77
C PRO A 455 -6.06 -6.95 -52.25
N ASN A 456 -4.88 -7.51 -51.95
CA ASN A 456 -4.72 -8.91 -51.51
C ASN A 456 -4.38 -9.04 -50.01
N ILE A 457 -4.85 -8.10 -49.18
CA ILE A 457 -4.53 -8.07 -47.74
C ILE A 457 -5.03 -9.32 -46.97
N GLU A 458 -6.16 -9.90 -47.39
CA GLU A 458 -6.70 -11.12 -46.79
C GLU A 458 -5.81 -12.34 -47.09
N GLU A 459 -5.32 -12.46 -48.33
CA GLU A 459 -4.38 -13.51 -48.74
C GLU A 459 -3.06 -13.42 -47.95
N MET A 460 -2.61 -12.21 -47.64
CA MET A 460 -1.44 -11.96 -46.80
C MET A 460 -1.65 -12.48 -45.37
N PHE A 461 -2.76 -12.13 -44.71
CA PHE A 461 -3.08 -12.61 -43.35
C PHE A 461 -3.22 -14.14 -43.32
N GLN A 462 -3.89 -14.72 -44.32
CA GLN A 462 -4.02 -16.16 -44.47
C GLN A 462 -2.64 -16.83 -44.61
N LYS A 463 -1.74 -16.27 -45.41
CA LYS A 463 -0.38 -16.80 -45.60
C LYS A 463 0.43 -16.74 -44.30
N LEU A 464 0.32 -15.66 -43.51
CA LEU A 464 0.98 -15.57 -42.20
C LEU A 464 0.42 -16.63 -41.22
N LYS A 465 -0.91 -16.74 -41.09
CA LYS A 465 -1.54 -17.73 -40.21
C LYS A 465 -1.22 -19.17 -40.62
N ASN A 466 -1.15 -19.47 -41.91
CA ASN A 466 -0.77 -20.80 -42.43
C ASN A 466 0.68 -21.17 -42.07
N ASN A 467 1.55 -20.19 -41.82
CA ASN A 467 2.92 -20.41 -41.36
C ASN A 467 3.05 -20.33 -39.83
N GLY A 468 1.94 -20.36 -39.09
CA GLY A 468 1.93 -20.37 -37.62
C GLY A 468 2.15 -19.02 -36.96
N ILE A 469 2.15 -17.93 -37.73
CA ILE A 469 2.42 -16.57 -37.23
C ILE A 469 1.16 -15.98 -36.62
N LYS A 470 1.24 -15.52 -35.37
CA LYS A 470 0.16 -14.77 -34.70
C LYS A 470 0.10 -13.34 -35.23
N ILE A 471 -1.11 -12.78 -35.28
CA ILE A 471 -1.34 -11.44 -35.81
C ILE A 471 -2.02 -10.60 -34.76
N ALA A 472 -1.40 -9.47 -34.40
CA ALA A 472 -2.01 -8.48 -33.53
C ALA A 472 -2.16 -7.14 -34.25
N ILE A 473 -3.14 -6.36 -33.81
CA ILE A 473 -3.37 -5.01 -34.31
C ILE A 473 -3.25 -4.04 -33.14
N ASN A 474 -2.44 -3.00 -33.32
CA ASN A 474 -2.28 -1.93 -32.35
C ASN A 474 -2.50 -0.58 -33.03
N THR A 475 -3.57 0.12 -32.66
CA THR A 475 -3.98 1.37 -33.31
C THR A 475 -4.45 2.40 -32.29
N GLY A 476 -4.22 3.69 -32.57
CA GLY A 476 -4.72 4.79 -31.75
C GLY A 476 -6.21 5.10 -31.93
N GLU A 477 -6.90 4.39 -32.82
CA GLU A 477 -8.33 4.61 -33.10
C GLU A 477 -9.24 3.87 -32.11
N PRO A 478 -10.48 4.35 -31.87
CA PRO A 478 -11.40 3.72 -30.93
C PRO A 478 -11.88 2.33 -31.40
N ARG A 479 -12.03 1.41 -30.46
CA ARG A 479 -12.30 -0.02 -30.68
C ARG A 479 -13.51 -0.32 -31.56
N GLU A 480 -14.61 0.43 -31.41
CA GLU A 480 -15.81 0.25 -32.22
C GLU A 480 -15.53 0.42 -33.73
N PHE A 481 -14.75 1.44 -34.10
CA PHE A 481 -14.40 1.73 -35.49
C PHE A 481 -13.48 0.66 -36.07
N VAL A 482 -12.49 0.26 -35.28
CA VAL A 482 -11.47 -0.72 -35.68
C VAL A 482 -12.12 -2.08 -35.96
N ILE A 483 -12.99 -2.56 -35.08
CA ILE A 483 -13.72 -3.82 -35.28
C ILE A 483 -14.58 -3.76 -36.54
N SER A 484 -15.30 -2.65 -36.76
CA SER A 484 -16.11 -2.46 -37.96
C SER A 484 -15.27 -2.52 -39.24
N ASP A 485 -14.11 -1.87 -39.27
CA ASP A 485 -13.22 -1.89 -40.43
C ASP A 485 -12.63 -3.29 -40.68
N LEU A 486 -12.22 -4.01 -39.63
CA LEU A 486 -11.71 -5.38 -39.75
C LEU A 486 -12.75 -6.35 -40.27
N ILE A 487 -14.02 -6.23 -39.84
CA ILE A 487 -15.12 -7.05 -40.34
C ILE A 487 -15.36 -6.77 -41.83
N ARG A 488 -15.37 -5.50 -42.24
CA ARG A 488 -15.62 -5.10 -43.64
C ARG A 488 -14.49 -5.49 -44.59
N LEU A 489 -13.27 -5.63 -44.08
CA LEU A 489 -12.10 -6.11 -44.82
C LEU A 489 -11.95 -7.65 -44.78
N GLY A 490 -12.79 -8.38 -44.05
CA GLY A 490 -12.66 -9.83 -43.87
C GLY A 490 -11.50 -10.26 -42.98
N LEU A 491 -10.90 -9.32 -42.22
CA LEU A 491 -9.66 -9.55 -41.47
C LEU A 491 -9.88 -9.99 -40.02
N SER A 492 -11.06 -9.73 -39.45
CA SER A 492 -11.33 -9.95 -38.02
C SER A 492 -11.10 -11.39 -37.55
N GLN A 493 -11.26 -12.36 -38.45
CA GLN A 493 -11.06 -13.79 -38.16
C GLN A 493 -9.59 -14.22 -38.02
N TYR A 494 -8.66 -13.36 -38.44
CA TYR A 494 -7.23 -13.66 -38.45
C TYR A 494 -6.47 -12.96 -37.31
N VAL A 495 -7.10 -12.04 -36.60
CA VAL A 495 -6.48 -11.21 -35.55
C VAL A 495 -6.57 -11.95 -34.21
N ASP A 496 -5.41 -12.27 -33.64
CA ASP A 496 -5.27 -12.95 -32.34
C ASP A 496 -5.38 -11.97 -31.16
N MET A 497 -5.01 -10.69 -31.35
CA MET A 497 -5.10 -9.66 -30.31
C MET A 497 -5.31 -8.26 -30.90
N LEU A 498 -6.11 -7.43 -30.23
CA LEU A 498 -6.42 -6.07 -30.64
C LEU A 498 -6.26 -5.09 -29.48
N ILE A 499 -5.37 -4.10 -29.66
CA ILE A 499 -5.20 -2.92 -28.81
C ILE A 499 -5.64 -1.66 -29.58
N CYS A 500 -6.49 -0.86 -28.97
CA CYS A 500 -7.09 0.35 -29.50
C CYS A 500 -6.74 1.59 -28.64
N GLY A 501 -6.92 2.79 -29.18
CA GLY A 501 -6.52 4.02 -28.48
C GLY A 501 -7.42 4.41 -27.31
N ASP A 502 -8.61 3.81 -27.22
CA ASP A 502 -9.54 3.94 -26.10
C ASP A 502 -9.37 2.83 -25.04
N ASP A 503 -8.40 1.92 -25.20
CA ASP A 503 -8.11 0.91 -24.19
C ASP A 503 -7.36 1.54 -22.99
N PRO A 504 -7.80 1.34 -21.73
CA PRO A 504 -7.20 1.97 -20.55
C PRO A 504 -5.74 1.59 -20.28
N ILE A 505 -5.30 0.45 -20.83
CA ILE A 505 -3.94 -0.09 -20.72
C ILE A 505 -3.05 0.32 -21.89
N SER A 506 -3.63 0.92 -22.93
CA SER A 506 -2.88 1.40 -24.09
C SER A 506 -2.11 2.66 -23.72
N GLN A 507 -0.80 2.66 -23.99
CA GLN A 507 0.02 3.87 -23.92
C GLN A 507 0.16 4.50 -25.31
N PRO A 508 0.22 5.84 -25.40
CA PRO A 508 0.48 6.50 -26.68
C PRO A 508 1.87 6.11 -27.21
N ARG A 509 1.98 6.11 -28.54
CA ARG A 509 3.27 5.94 -29.23
C ARG A 509 4.19 7.10 -28.80
N PRO A 510 5.50 6.86 -28.60
CA PRO A 510 6.28 5.71 -29.03
C PRO A 510 6.52 4.60 -27.98
N SER A 511 5.72 4.53 -26.91
CA SER A 511 5.93 3.55 -25.84
C SER A 511 5.88 2.11 -26.37
N GLY A 512 6.88 1.28 -26.02
CA GLY A 512 6.89 -0.16 -26.34
C GLY A 512 5.90 -0.99 -25.53
N HIS A 513 5.22 -0.37 -24.56
CA HIS A 513 4.31 -1.03 -23.62
C HIS A 513 3.24 -1.89 -24.32
N ASN A 514 2.55 -1.33 -25.31
CA ASN A 514 1.49 -2.05 -26.01
C ASN A 514 2.01 -3.31 -26.73
N THR A 515 3.20 -3.22 -27.33
CA THR A 515 3.82 -4.37 -28.00
C THR A 515 4.28 -5.42 -27.01
N LEU A 516 4.87 -5.03 -25.87
CA LEU A 516 5.26 -5.95 -24.80
C LEU A 516 4.04 -6.65 -24.18
N LEU A 517 2.94 -5.92 -24.00
CA LEU A 517 1.68 -6.47 -23.53
C LEU A 517 1.11 -7.50 -24.51
N ILE A 518 1.17 -7.23 -25.82
CA ILE A 518 0.75 -8.19 -26.84
C ILE A 518 1.62 -9.44 -26.80
N CYS A 519 2.94 -9.27 -26.69
CA CYS A 519 3.90 -10.36 -26.58
C CYS A 519 3.61 -11.25 -25.36
N ASP A 520 3.38 -10.67 -24.19
CA ASP A 520 3.10 -11.40 -22.96
C ASP A 520 1.78 -12.20 -23.03
N GLU A 521 0.70 -11.54 -23.43
CA GLU A 521 -0.63 -12.17 -23.51
C GLU A 521 -0.67 -13.29 -24.56
N LEU A 522 -0.01 -13.09 -25.69
CA LEU A 522 0.13 -14.11 -26.73
C LEU A 522 1.26 -15.10 -26.46
N LYS A 523 2.02 -14.96 -25.38
CA LYS A 523 3.17 -15.82 -25.02
C LYS A 523 4.18 -15.94 -26.16
N VAL A 524 4.54 -14.82 -26.77
CA VAL A 524 5.56 -14.72 -27.82
C VAL A 524 6.66 -13.78 -27.36
N SER A 525 7.93 -14.17 -27.52
CA SER A 525 9.05 -13.29 -27.18
C SER A 525 9.10 -12.05 -28.09
N PRO A 526 9.43 -10.85 -27.58
CA PRO A 526 9.68 -9.69 -28.42
C PRO A 526 10.75 -9.95 -29.49
N SER A 527 11.79 -10.74 -29.18
CA SER A 527 12.84 -11.12 -30.14
C SER A 527 12.35 -11.98 -31.33
N ARG A 528 11.11 -12.46 -31.29
CA ARG A 528 10.42 -13.19 -32.37
C ARG A 528 9.20 -12.43 -32.91
N THR A 529 9.10 -11.14 -32.61
CA THR A 529 8.00 -10.27 -32.99
C THR A 529 8.43 -9.28 -34.07
N VAL A 530 7.57 -9.03 -35.06
CA VAL A 530 7.79 -8.00 -36.09
C VAL A 530 6.75 -6.90 -35.94
N VAL A 531 7.19 -5.65 -35.89
CA VAL A 531 6.30 -4.47 -35.89
C VAL A 531 6.29 -3.85 -37.27
N VAL A 532 5.09 -3.57 -37.78
CA VAL A 532 4.87 -3.01 -39.11
C VAL A 532 4.04 -1.73 -38.97
N GLY A 533 4.57 -0.62 -39.47
CA GLY A 533 3.93 0.68 -39.36
C GLY A 533 4.37 1.66 -40.44
N ASP A 534 3.62 2.73 -40.64
CA ASP A 534 3.90 3.80 -41.60
C ASP A 534 4.34 5.11 -40.93
N SER A 535 4.40 5.13 -39.60
CA SER A 535 4.80 6.28 -38.80
C SER A 535 6.07 6.04 -37.97
N ILE A 536 6.76 7.12 -37.60
CA ILE A 536 7.90 7.03 -36.69
C ILE A 536 7.45 6.43 -35.34
N GLY A 537 6.28 6.82 -34.85
CA GLY A 537 5.73 6.33 -33.59
C GLY A 537 5.53 4.82 -33.57
N ASP A 538 5.11 4.22 -34.69
CA ASP A 538 4.94 2.75 -34.80
C ASP A 538 6.28 2.03 -34.69
N LEU A 539 7.29 2.54 -35.39
CA LEU A 539 8.60 1.90 -35.44
C LEU A 539 9.34 2.09 -34.12
N GLN A 540 9.23 3.25 -33.50
CA GLN A 540 9.80 3.50 -32.17
C GLN A 540 9.13 2.66 -31.08
N MET A 541 7.83 2.37 -31.21
CA MET A 541 7.15 1.42 -30.33
C MET A 541 7.75 0.01 -30.48
N GLY A 542 7.99 -0.46 -31.70
CA GLY A 542 8.72 -1.71 -31.92
C GLY A 542 10.15 -1.67 -31.37
N GLN A 543 10.84 -0.54 -31.54
CA GLN A 543 12.20 -0.35 -31.04
C GLN A 543 12.25 -0.40 -29.52
N SER A 544 11.33 0.28 -28.85
CA SER A 544 11.21 0.34 -27.39
C SER A 544 10.79 -1.00 -26.78
N ALA A 545 10.13 -1.86 -27.55
CA ALA A 545 9.78 -3.22 -27.17
C ALA A 545 10.86 -4.25 -27.54
N PHE A 546 11.99 -3.83 -28.12
CA PHE A 546 13.10 -4.72 -28.54
C PHE A 546 12.66 -5.84 -29.49
N VAL A 547 11.80 -5.50 -30.45
CA VAL A 547 11.26 -6.49 -31.40
C VAL A 547 12.30 -6.96 -32.42
N GLN A 548 12.08 -8.15 -33.00
CA GLN A 548 12.96 -8.77 -34.00
C GLN A 548 13.25 -7.85 -35.20
N LYS A 549 12.19 -7.27 -35.78
CA LYS A 549 12.27 -6.36 -36.93
C LYS A 549 11.18 -5.30 -36.89
N LYS A 550 11.52 -4.13 -37.41
CA LYS A 550 10.66 -2.97 -37.59
C LYS A 550 10.60 -2.67 -39.08
N ILE A 551 9.41 -2.81 -39.67
CA ILE A 551 9.20 -2.62 -41.11
C ILE A 551 8.39 -1.35 -41.32
N GLY A 552 9.03 -0.35 -41.94
CA GLY A 552 8.40 0.90 -42.34
C GLY A 552 7.68 0.76 -43.69
N VAL A 553 6.47 1.31 -43.80
CA VAL A 553 5.67 1.26 -45.04
C VAL A 553 5.45 2.67 -45.60
N LEU A 554 5.84 2.91 -46.86
CA LEU A 554 5.75 4.24 -47.51
C LEU A 554 4.37 4.58 -48.08
N SER A 555 3.40 3.66 -48.04
CA SER A 555 2.04 3.89 -48.53
C SER A 555 1.16 4.72 -47.59
N GLY A 556 1.65 5.01 -46.39
CA GLY A 556 0.99 5.81 -45.36
C GLY A 556 1.52 7.23 -45.29
N VAL A 557 1.82 7.73 -44.08
CA VAL A 557 2.02 9.19 -43.87
C VAL A 557 3.48 9.68 -43.89
N SER A 558 4.46 8.79 -43.66
CA SER A 558 5.86 9.19 -43.51
C SER A 558 6.68 8.98 -44.78
N SER A 559 7.71 9.82 -44.97
CA SER A 559 8.67 9.68 -46.07
C SER A 559 9.79 8.69 -45.74
N GLU A 560 10.50 8.21 -46.77
CA GLU A 560 11.68 7.35 -46.61
C GLU A 560 12.76 8.00 -45.73
N GLU A 561 12.94 9.32 -45.85
CA GLU A 561 13.89 10.08 -45.03
C GLU A 561 13.51 10.12 -43.55
N GLN A 562 12.21 10.06 -43.23
CA GLN A 562 11.70 10.04 -41.86
C GLN A 562 11.80 8.65 -41.23
N LEU A 563 11.55 7.58 -42.00
CA LEU A 563 11.53 6.20 -41.49
C LEU A 563 12.91 5.55 -41.42
N LYS A 564 13.89 5.99 -42.21
CA LYS A 564 15.22 5.33 -42.34
C LYS A 564 16.00 5.16 -41.04
N ASN A 565 15.73 6.01 -40.04
CA ASN A 565 16.43 5.97 -38.75
C ASN A 565 15.74 5.03 -37.74
N TYR A 566 14.53 4.55 -38.03
CA TYR A 566 13.70 3.77 -37.11
C TYR A 566 13.26 2.41 -37.67
N ALA A 567 13.31 2.23 -38.99
CA ALA A 567 12.99 0.97 -39.66
C ALA A 567 14.26 0.14 -39.93
N ASP A 568 14.18 -1.17 -39.72
CA ASP A 568 15.21 -2.10 -40.21
C ASP A 568 15.05 -2.37 -41.71
N HIS A 569 13.80 -2.29 -42.20
CA HIS A 569 13.46 -2.37 -43.62
C HIS A 569 12.37 -1.37 -43.98
N ILE A 570 12.49 -0.72 -45.14
CA ILE A 570 11.44 0.14 -45.69
C ILE A 570 10.90 -0.49 -46.97
N ILE A 571 9.59 -0.60 -47.07
CA ILE A 571 8.89 -1.12 -48.24
C ILE A 571 7.94 -0.08 -48.83
N PRO A 572 7.76 -0.06 -50.16
CA PRO A 572 6.82 0.87 -50.79
C PRO A 572 5.35 0.58 -50.43
N SER A 573 5.01 -0.68 -50.11
CA SER A 573 3.67 -1.14 -49.74
C SER A 573 3.75 -2.51 -49.05
N ILE A 574 2.75 -2.86 -48.24
CA ILE A 574 2.64 -4.15 -47.51
C ILE A 574 2.54 -5.39 -48.44
N SER A 575 2.35 -5.22 -49.74
CA SER A 575 2.07 -6.31 -50.70
C SER A 575 3.10 -7.46 -50.69
N ASN A 576 4.35 -7.19 -50.33
CA ASN A 576 5.43 -8.20 -50.31
C ASN A 576 5.97 -8.49 -48.90
N ILE A 577 5.23 -8.12 -47.85
CA ILE A 577 5.76 -8.20 -46.47
C ILE A 577 6.00 -9.62 -46.00
N CYS A 578 5.24 -10.60 -46.50
CA CYS A 578 5.44 -12.01 -46.17
C CYS A 578 6.84 -12.51 -46.53
N ASP A 579 7.46 -12.02 -47.60
CA ASP A 579 8.81 -12.48 -47.99
C ASP A 579 9.89 -11.98 -47.03
N LEU A 580 9.66 -10.82 -46.40
CA LEU A 580 10.52 -10.24 -45.36
C LEU A 580 10.32 -10.90 -43.99
N ILE A 581 9.08 -11.30 -43.68
CA ILE A 581 8.71 -11.95 -42.42
C ILE A 581 9.10 -13.44 -42.42
N LEU A 582 9.00 -14.13 -43.57
CA LEU A 582 9.24 -15.58 -43.71
C LEU A 582 10.66 -15.96 -44.17
N GLU A 583 11.53 -14.98 -44.48
CA GLU A 583 12.95 -15.14 -44.83
C GLU A 583 13.35 -16.31 -45.78
N LYS A 584 12.80 -16.37 -47.00
CA LYS A 584 13.37 -17.27 -48.03
C LYS A 584 14.74 -16.74 -48.51
N GLY A 585 15.81 -17.46 -48.23
CA GLY A 585 17.19 -17.04 -48.48
C GLY A 585 17.56 -16.79 -49.96
N LYS A 586 18.39 -15.75 -50.18
CA LYS A 586 19.37 -15.73 -51.28
C LYS A 586 20.48 -16.73 -50.92
N THR A 587 20.63 -17.79 -51.69
CA THR A 587 21.88 -18.58 -51.76
C THR A 587 22.69 -18.13 -52.98
N THR A 588 23.99 -17.97 -52.78
CA THR A 588 24.98 -17.47 -53.74
C THR A 588 25.47 -18.55 -54.72
N ASP A 589 25.82 -18.06 -55.92
CA ASP A 589 26.75 -18.58 -56.93
C ASP A 589 26.40 -19.81 -57.79
N SER A 590 26.01 -19.53 -59.04
CA SER A 590 26.80 -20.00 -60.20
C SER A 590 26.62 -19.06 -61.41
N LYS A 591 27.73 -18.45 -61.83
CA LYS A 591 27.99 -17.93 -63.20
C LYS A 591 28.04 -19.11 -64.21
N PRO A 592 28.12 -18.90 -65.54
CA PRO A 592 27.94 -17.67 -66.34
C PRO A 592 27.10 -17.85 -67.64
N GLN A 593 26.87 -16.72 -68.33
CA GLN A 593 26.87 -16.55 -69.80
C GLN A 593 25.76 -17.23 -70.64
N SER A 594 24.92 -16.43 -71.28
CA SER A 594 25.20 -15.75 -72.55
C SER A 594 23.92 -15.47 -73.35
N GLN A 595 23.88 -14.25 -73.89
CA GLN A 595 23.41 -13.86 -75.22
C GLN A 595 22.00 -14.25 -75.73
N LYS A 596 21.34 -13.14 -76.15
CA LYS A 596 20.64 -12.91 -77.42
C LYS A 596 19.13 -13.12 -77.48
N GLU A 597 18.50 -11.97 -77.80
CA GLU A 597 17.51 -11.73 -78.86
C GLU A 597 16.21 -12.53 -78.88
N GLY A 598 15.10 -11.81 -79.08
CA GLY A 598 13.98 -12.38 -79.83
C GLY A 598 12.59 -11.97 -79.38
N MET A 599 11.96 -11.14 -80.19
CA MET A 599 10.55 -10.74 -80.23
C MET A 599 9.51 -11.90 -80.19
N LYS A 600 8.32 -11.52 -79.66
CA LYS A 600 6.93 -11.79 -80.14
C LYS A 600 6.11 -13.04 -79.69
N MET A 601 4.96 -12.67 -79.10
CA MET A 601 3.55 -13.10 -79.35
C MET A 601 2.98 -14.46 -78.89
N PHE A 602 1.86 -14.35 -78.15
CA PHE A 602 0.56 -15.09 -78.18
C PHE A 602 0.45 -16.37 -79.06
N ALA A 603 -0.27 -17.45 -78.72
CA ALA A 603 -1.56 -17.60 -78.03
C ALA A 603 -1.84 -19.04 -77.52
N ARG A 604 -2.92 -19.12 -76.72
CA ARG A 604 -3.70 -20.21 -76.10
C ARG A 604 -3.85 -21.59 -76.78
N GLY A 605 -4.13 -22.60 -75.94
CA GLY A 605 -5.02 -23.73 -76.28
C GLY A 605 -4.94 -24.93 -75.32
N PHE A 606 -6.07 -25.34 -74.74
CA PHE A 606 -6.28 -26.39 -73.72
C PHE A 606 -6.24 -27.84 -74.25
N SER A 607 -5.89 -28.84 -73.41
CA SER A 607 -6.83 -29.82 -72.80
C SER A 607 -6.20 -31.13 -72.23
N SER A 608 -6.64 -31.51 -71.02
CA SER A 608 -6.99 -32.83 -70.44
C SER A 608 -5.98 -33.99 -70.14
N LEU A 609 -5.89 -34.30 -68.82
CA LEU A 609 -6.07 -35.59 -68.09
C LEU A 609 -5.18 -36.84 -68.32
N SER A 610 -4.41 -37.25 -67.29
CA SER A 610 -4.40 -38.62 -66.70
C SER A 610 -3.47 -38.75 -65.45
N GLN A 611 -4.00 -39.40 -64.40
CA GLN A 611 -3.35 -40.15 -63.31
C GLN A 611 -1.97 -39.70 -62.75
N GLY A 612 -1.97 -39.11 -61.54
CA GLY A 612 -0.75 -39.00 -60.70
C GLY A 612 -0.70 -37.84 -59.71
N SER A 613 -1.21 -38.07 -58.49
CA SER A 613 -0.70 -37.54 -57.21
C SER A 613 -1.06 -36.10 -56.73
N PHE A 614 -1.58 -36.04 -55.48
CA PHE A 614 -1.69 -34.96 -54.45
C PHE A 614 -2.42 -33.62 -54.82
N MET A 615 -3.28 -32.95 -54.03
CA MET A 615 -3.88 -33.07 -52.67
C MET A 615 -5.22 -32.26 -52.62
N HIS A 616 -6.25 -32.75 -51.92
CA HIS A 616 -7.66 -32.27 -51.79
C HIS A 616 -7.84 -30.78 -51.39
N GLN A 617 -8.74 -29.95 -52.00
CA GLN A 617 -10.23 -29.85 -51.96
C GLN A 617 -10.84 -29.30 -50.63
N PRO A 618 -12.09 -28.76 -50.55
CA PRO A 618 -12.71 -27.61 -51.28
C PRO A 618 -13.68 -26.72 -50.43
N SER A 619 -14.20 -25.63 -51.04
CA SER A 619 -15.59 -25.09 -51.05
C SER A 619 -16.50 -24.91 -49.79
N ARG A 620 -17.23 -23.76 -49.84
CA ARG A 620 -18.68 -23.53 -49.55
C ARG A 620 -19.21 -23.42 -48.10
N SER A 621 -19.58 -22.18 -47.77
CA SER A 621 -20.94 -21.70 -47.43
C SER A 621 -21.69 -22.15 -46.16
N PHE A 622 -22.17 -21.12 -45.44
CA PHE A 622 -23.36 -21.01 -44.57
C PHE A 622 -23.37 -21.62 -43.15
N SER A 623 -23.56 -20.71 -42.18
CA SER A 623 -24.42 -20.82 -40.97
C SER A 623 -24.02 -21.88 -39.93
N THR A 624 -23.87 -21.63 -38.62
CA THR A 624 -24.46 -20.61 -37.74
C THR A 624 -23.69 -20.62 -36.41
N SER A 625 -23.36 -19.44 -35.90
CA SER A 625 -23.26 -19.07 -34.47
C SER A 625 -22.79 -20.11 -33.44
N SER A 626 -21.62 -19.87 -32.85
CA SER A 626 -21.53 -19.61 -31.41
C SER A 626 -20.18 -18.98 -31.08
N HIS A 627 -20.24 -17.89 -30.34
CA HIS A 627 -19.14 -17.11 -29.77
C HIS A 627 -17.94 -17.95 -29.31
N ARG A 628 -16.72 -17.54 -29.72
CA ARG A 628 -15.55 -17.56 -28.84
C ARG A 628 -15.05 -16.13 -28.73
N LEU A 629 -15.36 -15.56 -27.58
CA LEU A 629 -15.04 -14.20 -27.18
C LEU A 629 -13.52 -14.00 -27.15
N VAL A 630 -13.07 -12.92 -27.79
CA VAL A 630 -11.82 -12.24 -27.47
C VAL A 630 -11.88 -11.84 -26.00
N HIS A 631 -10.83 -12.13 -25.21
CA HIS A 631 -10.76 -11.75 -23.80
C HIS A 631 -10.92 -10.23 -23.63
N VAL A 632 -11.78 -9.82 -22.69
CA VAL A 632 -12.29 -8.44 -22.50
C VAL A 632 -11.76 -7.86 -21.18
N ALA A 633 -11.24 -6.62 -21.21
CA ALA A 633 -11.04 -5.80 -20.01
C ALA A 633 -12.32 -5.02 -19.68
N SER A 634 -12.79 -5.08 -18.43
CA SER A 634 -14.09 -4.57 -17.98
C SER A 634 -14.15 -3.03 -17.87
N ASN A 635 -15.29 -2.45 -18.25
CA ASN A 635 -15.73 -1.08 -17.92
C ASN A 635 -15.42 -0.71 -16.45
N LYS A 636 -14.71 0.40 -16.19
CA LYS A 636 -14.51 0.91 -14.81
C LYS A 636 -15.84 1.38 -14.24
N THR A 637 -16.33 0.68 -13.23
CA THR A 637 -17.56 0.96 -12.49
C THR A 637 -17.28 2.09 -11.49
N LYS A 638 -18.05 3.18 -11.53
CA LYS A 638 -17.97 4.24 -10.52
C LYS A 638 -18.81 3.83 -9.31
N TYR A 639 -18.24 3.88 -8.11
CA TYR A 639 -18.97 3.57 -6.87
C TYR A 639 -19.82 4.77 -6.42
N ASP A 640 -20.91 4.53 -5.69
CA ASP A 640 -21.61 5.61 -4.98
C ASP A 640 -20.75 6.05 -3.78
N TYR A 641 -20.24 5.07 -3.02
CA TYR A 641 -19.46 5.30 -1.81
C TYR A 641 -18.15 4.52 -1.80
N ILE A 642 -17.05 5.20 -1.48
CA ILE A 642 -15.80 4.56 -1.05
C ILE A 642 -15.61 4.82 0.44
N ILE A 643 -15.49 3.76 1.23
CA ILE A 643 -15.23 3.80 2.67
C ILE A 643 -13.79 3.37 2.94
N VAL A 644 -13.03 4.22 3.63
CA VAL A 644 -11.60 4.02 3.88
C VAL A 644 -11.37 3.60 5.33
N GLY A 645 -11.03 2.33 5.52
CA GLY A 645 -10.81 1.69 6.83
C GLY A 645 -12.01 0.85 7.24
N ALA A 646 -11.83 -0.47 7.37
CA ALA A 646 -12.83 -1.40 7.90
C ALA A 646 -12.75 -1.48 9.44
N GLY A 647 -12.65 -0.33 10.11
CA GLY A 647 -12.72 -0.21 11.56
C GLY A 647 -14.16 -0.23 12.10
N SER A 648 -14.35 0.15 13.36
CA SER A 648 -15.68 0.18 14.01
C SER A 648 -16.72 0.98 13.23
N ALA A 649 -16.33 2.17 12.76
CA ALA A 649 -17.21 3.01 11.95
C ALA A 649 -17.37 2.49 10.52
N GLY A 650 -16.28 2.10 9.86
CA GLY A 650 -16.31 1.65 8.46
C GLY A 650 -17.12 0.38 8.24
N CYS A 651 -17.01 -0.62 9.12
CA CYS A 651 -17.87 -1.81 9.07
C CYS A 651 -19.36 -1.46 9.22
N THR A 652 -19.67 -0.53 10.14
CA THR A 652 -21.04 -0.06 10.37
C THR A 652 -21.59 0.64 9.12
N LEU A 653 -20.84 1.58 8.54
CA LEU A 653 -21.23 2.31 7.34
C LEU A 653 -21.36 1.39 6.12
N ALA A 654 -20.42 0.46 5.92
CA ALA A 654 -20.49 -0.49 4.82
C ALA A 654 -21.80 -1.30 4.87
N ASN A 655 -22.25 -1.68 6.07
CA ASN A 655 -23.55 -2.33 6.24
C ASN A 655 -24.73 -1.40 5.97
N ARG A 656 -24.74 -0.20 6.54
CA ARG A 656 -25.90 0.69 6.39
C ARG A 656 -26.04 1.23 4.96
N LEU A 657 -24.95 1.61 4.31
CA LEU A 657 -24.97 2.21 2.97
C LEU A 657 -25.21 1.17 1.85
N SER A 658 -24.74 -0.06 2.01
CA SER A 658 -25.02 -1.13 1.04
C SER A 658 -26.39 -1.80 1.23
N ALA A 659 -27.19 -1.37 2.21
CA ALA A 659 -28.52 -1.93 2.44
C ALA A 659 -29.49 -1.62 1.29
N ASP A 660 -29.29 -0.50 0.59
CA ASP A 660 -29.95 -0.20 -0.68
C ASP A 660 -29.17 -0.90 -1.83
N PRO A 661 -29.76 -1.88 -2.53
CA PRO A 661 -29.09 -2.58 -3.63
C PRO A 661 -28.76 -1.68 -4.82
N ALA A 662 -29.36 -0.48 -4.92
CA ALA A 662 -29.04 0.51 -5.94
C ALA A 662 -27.73 1.26 -5.65
N LYS A 663 -27.19 1.16 -4.42
CA LYS A 663 -25.99 1.87 -3.99
C LYS A 663 -24.78 0.94 -3.97
N SER A 664 -23.81 1.25 -4.82
CA SER A 664 -22.54 0.54 -4.92
C SER A 664 -21.53 1.07 -3.90
N VAL A 665 -20.92 0.16 -3.12
CA VAL A 665 -20.02 0.51 -2.02
C VAL A 665 -18.70 -0.25 -2.17
N LEU A 666 -17.58 0.46 -2.09
CA LEU A 666 -16.25 -0.12 -1.95
C LEU A 666 -15.71 0.14 -0.55
N LEU A 667 -15.33 -0.92 0.17
CA LEU A 667 -14.69 -0.84 1.49
C LEU A 667 -13.21 -1.24 1.36
N LEU A 668 -12.30 -0.33 1.71
CA LEU A 668 -10.86 -0.54 1.69
C LEU A 668 -10.31 -0.71 3.11
N GLU A 669 -9.48 -1.72 3.37
CA GLU A 669 -8.81 -1.92 4.65
C GLU A 669 -7.33 -2.26 4.45
N ALA A 670 -6.45 -1.57 5.17
CA ALA A 670 -5.00 -1.77 5.07
C ALA A 670 -4.55 -3.12 5.68
N GLY A 671 -5.28 -3.63 6.67
CA GLY A 671 -5.04 -4.92 7.28
C GLY A 671 -5.64 -6.12 6.55
N PRO A 672 -5.30 -7.34 6.98
CA PRO A 672 -5.94 -8.55 6.50
C PRO A 672 -7.40 -8.67 7.00
N ARG A 673 -8.11 -9.66 6.48
CA ARG A 673 -9.40 -10.10 7.03
C ARG A 673 -9.20 -10.73 8.41
N ASP A 674 -10.23 -10.69 9.25
CA ASP A 674 -10.26 -11.34 10.57
C ASP A 674 -10.73 -12.81 10.50
N LEU A 675 -10.94 -13.35 9.30
CA LEU A 675 -11.38 -14.73 9.04
C LEU A 675 -10.36 -15.47 8.15
N TRP A 676 -10.47 -16.80 8.11
CA TRP A 676 -9.75 -17.66 7.16
C TRP A 676 -8.22 -17.65 7.31
N HIS A 677 -7.75 -17.36 8.52
CA HIS A 677 -6.36 -17.55 8.94
C HIS A 677 -6.29 -18.55 10.10
N TRP A 678 -5.24 -19.38 10.12
CA TRP A 678 -5.09 -20.45 11.13
C TRP A 678 -5.03 -19.90 12.57
N ASP A 679 -4.55 -18.66 12.75
CA ASP A 679 -4.38 -17.95 14.01
C ASP A 679 -5.57 -17.02 14.35
N SER A 680 -6.60 -16.94 13.48
CA SER A 680 -7.76 -16.05 13.67
C SER A 680 -8.53 -16.31 14.97
N TRP A 681 -8.43 -17.52 15.54
CA TRP A 681 -9.02 -17.85 16.85
C TRP A 681 -8.56 -16.89 17.95
N LYS A 682 -7.35 -16.31 17.85
CA LYS A 682 -6.83 -15.32 18.80
C LYS A 682 -7.68 -14.04 18.83
N ILE A 683 -8.27 -13.67 17.70
CA ILE A 683 -9.19 -12.52 17.61
C ILE A 683 -10.51 -12.86 18.29
N TYR A 684 -11.06 -14.06 18.03
CA TYR A 684 -12.38 -14.43 18.50
C TYR A 684 -12.44 -14.84 19.97
N MET A 685 -11.38 -15.43 20.52
CA MET A 685 -11.30 -15.83 21.92
C MET A 685 -11.07 -14.60 22.80
N PRO A 686 -12.03 -14.18 23.64
CA PRO A 686 -11.89 -12.98 24.48
C PRO A 686 -10.62 -12.95 25.33
N ALA A 687 -10.24 -14.07 25.96
CA ALA A 687 -9.06 -14.15 26.82
C ALA A 687 -7.72 -14.07 26.06
N ALA A 688 -7.72 -14.26 24.73
CA ALA A 688 -6.53 -14.20 23.89
C ALA A 688 -6.12 -12.76 23.50
N LEU A 689 -6.79 -11.75 24.05
CA LEU A 689 -6.57 -10.32 23.83
C LEU A 689 -5.10 -9.91 23.68
N MET A 690 -4.26 -10.30 24.64
CA MET A 690 -2.85 -9.87 24.71
C MET A 690 -2.03 -10.37 23.51
N TYR A 691 -2.38 -11.51 22.90
CA TYR A 691 -1.65 -12.03 21.75
C TYR A 691 -1.73 -11.10 20.54
N ASN A 692 -2.87 -10.46 20.30
CA ASN A 692 -3.05 -9.61 19.11
C ASN A 692 -2.47 -8.20 19.29
N LEU A 693 -2.34 -7.73 20.54
CA LEU A 693 -1.67 -6.45 20.82
C LEU A 693 -0.16 -6.53 20.57
N CYS A 694 0.39 -7.75 20.52
CA CYS A 694 1.80 -8.03 20.28
C CYS A 694 2.04 -8.72 18.92
N ASP A 695 1.11 -8.59 17.97
CA ASP A 695 1.21 -9.15 16.62
C ASP A 695 1.19 -8.04 15.55
N ASP A 696 2.32 -7.81 14.87
CA ASP A 696 2.49 -6.77 13.84
C ASP A 696 1.57 -6.96 12.64
N LYS A 697 1.08 -8.18 12.42
CA LYS A 697 0.12 -8.51 11.38
C LYS A 697 -1.18 -7.74 11.54
N TYR A 698 -1.71 -7.66 12.77
CA TYR A 698 -3.03 -7.10 13.07
C TYR A 698 -2.97 -5.73 13.73
N ASN A 699 -1.77 -5.19 13.96
CA ASN A 699 -1.56 -3.98 14.72
C ASN A 699 -0.64 -3.01 13.97
N TRP A 700 -0.96 -1.72 14.03
CA TRP A 700 -0.16 -0.66 13.46
C TRP A 700 1.14 -0.38 14.22
N TYR A 701 1.25 -0.67 15.52
CA TYR A 701 2.46 -0.41 16.31
C TYR A 701 2.91 1.06 16.33
N TYR A 702 1.99 1.98 16.58
CA TYR A 702 2.36 3.39 16.73
C TYR A 702 3.16 3.63 18.01
N HIS A 703 4.01 4.64 17.94
CA HIS A 703 4.75 5.16 19.08
C HIS A 703 4.62 6.67 19.10
N THR A 704 4.52 7.26 20.28
CA THR A 704 4.57 8.72 20.44
C THR A 704 6.01 9.22 20.24
N GLU A 705 6.16 10.52 20.09
CA GLU A 705 7.43 11.18 20.40
C GLU A 705 7.71 11.09 21.91
N PRO A 706 8.94 11.41 22.36
CA PRO A 706 9.26 11.50 23.78
C PRO A 706 8.31 12.48 24.50
N GLU A 707 7.50 11.94 25.42
CA GLU A 707 6.48 12.70 26.14
C GLU A 707 7.11 13.39 27.35
N LYS A 708 7.29 14.72 27.28
CA LYS A 708 7.95 15.51 28.35
C LYS A 708 7.29 15.33 29.71
N GLY A 709 5.95 15.30 29.76
CA GLY A 709 5.20 15.06 30.98
C GLY A 709 5.27 13.62 31.49
N MET A 710 5.89 12.70 30.76
CA MET A 710 6.06 11.30 31.12
C MET A 710 7.55 10.93 31.25
N ASN A 711 8.38 11.85 31.74
CA ASN A 711 9.84 11.67 31.85
C ASN A 711 10.51 11.29 30.51
N ASN A 712 10.02 11.86 29.40
CA ASN A 712 10.48 11.59 28.02
C ASN A 712 10.33 10.13 27.58
N ARG A 713 9.42 9.36 28.19
CA ARG A 713 9.06 8.04 27.70
C ARG A 713 8.45 8.14 26.30
N VAL A 714 8.77 7.15 25.48
CA VAL A 714 8.11 6.88 24.20
C VAL A 714 6.98 5.90 24.48
N MET A 715 5.74 6.32 24.25
CA MET A 715 4.55 5.56 24.62
C MET A 715 4.13 4.66 23.45
N TYR A 716 3.75 3.42 23.76
CA TYR A 716 3.30 2.43 22.78
C TYR A 716 1.79 2.50 22.57
N TRP A 717 1.35 2.73 21.31
CA TRP A 717 -0.06 2.89 20.93
C TRP A 717 -0.51 1.78 19.94
N PRO A 718 -0.96 0.62 20.46
CA PRO A 718 -1.48 -0.46 19.62
C PRO A 718 -2.81 -0.09 18.99
N ARG A 719 -2.94 -0.17 17.66
CA ARG A 719 -4.19 0.07 16.92
C ARG A 719 -4.46 -1.03 15.91
N GLY A 720 -5.72 -1.47 15.81
CA GLY A 720 -6.09 -2.55 14.91
C GLY A 720 -5.92 -2.18 13.44
N ARG A 721 -5.14 -3.01 12.73
CA ARG A 721 -4.93 -3.05 11.29
C ARG A 721 -5.45 -4.40 10.78
N VAL A 722 -6.77 -4.55 10.75
CA VAL A 722 -7.49 -5.79 10.42
C VAL A 722 -8.97 -5.45 10.22
N TRP A 723 -9.76 -6.31 9.58
CA TRP A 723 -11.22 -6.17 9.59
C TRP A 723 -11.79 -6.05 11.02
N GLY A 724 -12.61 -5.04 11.25
CA GLY A 724 -13.10 -4.62 12.56
C GLY A 724 -12.19 -3.57 13.23
N GLY A 725 -11.00 -3.32 12.69
CA GLY A 725 -9.99 -2.41 13.21
C GLY A 725 -9.73 -2.65 14.69
N SER A 726 -9.71 -1.58 15.48
CA SER A 726 -9.43 -1.69 16.92
C SER A 726 -10.51 -2.48 17.69
N SER A 727 -11.74 -2.67 17.17
CA SER A 727 -12.73 -3.53 17.84
C SER A 727 -12.37 -5.02 17.81
N ALA A 728 -11.51 -5.44 16.88
CA ALA A 728 -10.96 -6.80 16.82
C ALA A 728 -9.85 -7.02 17.87
N LEU A 729 -9.23 -5.95 18.36
CA LEU A 729 -8.10 -6.00 19.31
C LEU A 729 -8.44 -5.44 20.71
N ASN A 730 -9.59 -4.78 20.90
CA ASN A 730 -9.90 -4.08 22.15
C ASN A 730 -10.16 -5.05 23.33
N ALA A 731 -10.22 -4.50 24.54
CA ALA A 731 -10.57 -5.27 25.74
C ALA A 731 -12.08 -5.61 25.87
N MET A 732 -12.86 -5.40 24.82
CA MET A 732 -14.31 -5.67 24.70
C MET A 732 -15.24 -4.93 25.67
N VAL A 733 -14.72 -4.15 26.63
CA VAL A 733 -15.52 -3.31 27.52
C VAL A 733 -16.44 -2.39 26.70
N TYR A 734 -17.74 -2.46 26.99
CA TYR A 734 -18.78 -1.67 26.34
C TYR A 734 -19.25 -0.56 27.29
N ILE A 735 -18.71 0.64 27.07
CA ILE A 735 -19.15 1.86 27.73
C ILE A 735 -19.56 2.88 26.66
N ARG A 736 -20.59 3.67 26.96
CA ARG A 736 -21.11 4.71 26.07
C ARG A 736 -20.59 6.11 26.41
N GLY A 737 -20.08 6.36 27.60
CA GLY A 737 -19.78 7.71 28.08
C GLY A 737 -20.95 8.32 28.84
N HIS A 738 -20.73 9.47 29.47
CA HIS A 738 -21.76 10.16 30.23
C HIS A 738 -22.63 11.02 29.33
N ALA A 739 -23.91 11.18 29.66
CA ALA A 739 -24.83 12.02 28.89
C ALA A 739 -24.33 13.47 28.73
N LEU A 740 -23.77 14.05 29.81
CA LEU A 740 -23.27 15.42 29.77
C LEU A 740 -22.06 15.62 28.84
N ASP A 741 -21.36 14.55 28.43
CA ASP A 741 -20.28 14.67 27.46
C ASP A 741 -20.81 14.97 26.06
N TYR A 742 -21.94 14.37 25.69
CA TYR A 742 -22.65 14.61 24.43
C TYR A 742 -23.38 15.95 24.44
N ASP A 743 -23.97 16.32 25.58
CA ASP A 743 -24.57 17.64 25.74
C ASP A 743 -23.49 18.74 25.67
N ARG A 744 -22.27 18.45 26.13
CA ARG A 744 -21.10 19.32 25.90
C ARG A 744 -20.76 19.41 24.42
N TRP A 745 -20.77 18.33 23.65
CA TRP A 745 -20.55 18.41 22.19
C TRP A 745 -21.53 19.37 21.50
N GLU A 746 -22.80 19.32 21.88
CA GLU A 746 -23.80 20.26 21.34
C GLU A 746 -23.47 21.71 21.72
N LYS A 747 -23.02 21.97 22.95
CA LYS A 747 -22.55 23.30 23.40
C LYS A 747 -21.27 23.75 22.67
N GLU A 748 -20.39 22.82 22.32
CA GLU A 748 -19.18 23.03 21.49
C GLU A 748 -19.53 23.24 20.01
N GLY A 749 -20.82 23.13 19.64
CA GLY A 749 -21.36 23.46 18.32
C GLY A 749 -21.57 22.26 17.39
N ALA A 750 -21.41 21.03 17.88
CA ALA A 750 -21.89 19.81 17.21
C ALA A 750 -23.43 19.70 17.34
N LYS A 751 -24.14 20.61 16.67
CA LYS A 751 -25.60 20.72 16.76
C LYS A 751 -26.29 19.38 16.43
N GLY A 752 -27.24 18.98 17.28
CA GLY A 752 -27.98 17.74 17.11
C GLY A 752 -27.19 16.49 17.51
N TRP A 753 -26.08 16.62 18.25
CA TRP A 753 -25.31 15.52 18.82
C TRP A 753 -25.42 15.41 20.36
N SER A 754 -26.45 16.01 20.95
CA SER A 754 -26.76 15.86 22.39
C SER A 754 -26.99 14.40 22.77
N TYR A 755 -26.97 14.07 24.07
CA TYR A 755 -27.23 12.69 24.49
C TYR A 755 -28.61 12.22 24.05
N ALA A 756 -29.61 13.10 24.11
CA ALA A 756 -30.96 12.80 23.65
C ALA A 756 -31.02 12.45 22.16
N ASP A 757 -30.15 13.04 21.33
CA ASP A 757 -30.06 12.73 19.90
C ASP A 757 -29.17 11.50 19.61
N CYS A 758 -28.33 11.07 20.55
CA CYS A 758 -27.37 9.96 20.37
C CYS A 758 -27.88 8.63 20.97
N LEU A 759 -28.60 8.67 22.08
CA LEU A 759 -29.13 7.47 22.77
C LEU A 759 -29.97 6.56 21.86
N PRO A 760 -30.85 7.06 20.97
CA PRO A 760 -31.58 6.19 20.04
C PRO A 760 -30.66 5.37 19.12
N TYR A 761 -29.51 5.92 18.73
CA TYR A 761 -28.53 5.24 17.89
C TYR A 761 -27.69 4.22 18.66
N PHE A 762 -27.37 4.49 19.93
CA PHE A 762 -26.82 3.46 20.82
C PHE A 762 -27.75 2.25 20.95
N ARG A 763 -29.07 2.50 21.08
CA ARG A 763 -30.08 1.43 21.14
C ARG A 763 -30.21 0.69 19.81
N LYS A 764 -30.19 1.40 18.68
CA LYS A 764 -30.21 0.80 17.32
C LYS A 764 -29.02 -0.14 17.09
N ALA A 765 -27.84 0.21 17.58
CA ALA A 765 -26.63 -0.58 17.40
C ALA A 765 -26.61 -1.87 18.26
N GLN A 766 -27.22 -1.84 19.44
CA GLN A 766 -27.03 -2.83 20.49
C GLN A 766 -28.11 -3.92 20.51
N CYS A 767 -27.71 -5.16 20.72
CA CYS A 767 -28.54 -6.25 21.25
C CYS A 767 -27.96 -6.70 22.59
N HIS A 768 -28.61 -6.33 23.69
CA HIS A 768 -28.15 -6.65 25.03
C HIS A 768 -28.80 -7.95 25.55
N GLU A 769 -28.04 -8.83 26.19
CA GLU A 769 -28.56 -10.12 26.69
C GLU A 769 -29.67 -9.98 27.76
N LEU A 770 -29.63 -8.89 28.54
CA LEU A 770 -30.68 -8.55 29.52
C LEU A 770 -31.91 -7.85 28.89
N GLY A 771 -32.02 -7.84 27.55
CA GLY A 771 -33.13 -7.22 26.82
C GLY A 771 -33.04 -5.70 26.67
N ALA A 772 -34.00 -5.15 25.91
CA ALA A 772 -34.14 -3.72 25.67
C ALA A 772 -34.79 -2.99 26.86
N ASN A 773 -34.45 -1.72 27.05
CA ASN A 773 -35.17 -0.79 27.93
C ASN A 773 -35.04 0.64 27.35
N ASP A 774 -35.27 1.68 28.16
CA ASP A 774 -35.15 3.08 27.73
C ASP A 774 -33.73 3.47 27.30
N TYR A 775 -32.72 2.73 27.75
CA TYR A 775 -31.30 2.95 27.47
C TYR A 775 -30.69 1.85 26.59
N ARG A 776 -31.06 0.59 26.78
CA ARG A 776 -30.50 -0.59 26.11
C ARG A 776 -31.27 -0.96 24.85
N GLY A 777 -30.53 -1.43 23.85
CA GLY A 777 -31.08 -2.02 22.63
C GLY A 777 -31.33 -3.51 22.77
N GLY A 778 -32.27 -4.05 21.98
CA GLY A 778 -32.62 -5.48 22.00
C GLY A 778 -32.39 -6.22 20.68
N ASP A 779 -32.30 -5.48 19.56
CA ASP A 779 -32.37 -6.07 18.21
C ASP A 779 -31.20 -5.63 17.30
N GLY A 780 -30.26 -4.85 17.84
CA GLY A 780 -29.10 -4.36 17.08
C GLY A 780 -28.08 -5.47 16.77
N PRO A 781 -27.21 -5.27 15.77
CA PRO A 781 -26.24 -6.28 15.37
C PRO A 781 -25.11 -6.49 16.39
N LEU A 782 -24.78 -5.49 17.21
CA LEU A 782 -23.71 -5.59 18.20
C LEU A 782 -24.21 -6.34 19.44
N GLN A 783 -23.74 -7.57 19.61
CA GLN A 783 -24.06 -8.41 20.76
C GLN A 783 -23.30 -7.92 22.00
N VAL A 784 -24.04 -7.60 23.06
CA VAL A 784 -23.50 -7.13 24.34
C VAL A 784 -24.01 -8.02 25.47
N SER A 785 -23.09 -8.49 26.30
CA SER A 785 -23.35 -9.34 27.46
C SER A 785 -22.68 -8.82 28.72
N ARG A 786 -23.20 -9.21 29.88
CA ARG A 786 -22.60 -8.92 31.18
C ARG A 786 -21.62 -10.03 31.57
N GLY A 787 -20.64 -9.71 32.40
CA GLY A 787 -19.68 -10.69 32.94
C GLY A 787 -20.32 -11.85 33.69
N LYS A 788 -19.74 -13.06 33.57
CA LYS A 788 -20.32 -14.32 34.08
C LYS A 788 -19.31 -15.24 34.78
N THR A 789 -18.09 -14.79 35.05
CA THR A 789 -17.07 -15.65 35.67
C THR A 789 -17.38 -16.02 37.11
N ASN A 790 -18.27 -15.29 37.78
CA ASN A 790 -18.59 -15.43 39.20
C ASN A 790 -17.34 -15.34 40.12
N ASN A 791 -16.28 -14.65 39.68
CA ASN A 791 -15.09 -14.47 40.51
C ASN A 791 -15.44 -13.57 41.71
N PRO A 792 -15.22 -14.01 42.96
CA PRO A 792 -15.62 -13.25 44.14
C PRO A 792 -14.89 -11.91 44.28
N LEU A 793 -13.75 -11.71 43.62
CA LEU A 793 -13.03 -10.43 43.62
C LEU A 793 -13.84 -9.31 42.95
N PHE A 794 -14.68 -9.60 41.95
CA PHE A 794 -15.55 -8.59 41.35
C PHE A 794 -16.60 -8.07 42.34
N HIS A 795 -17.22 -8.98 43.09
CA HIS A 795 -18.16 -8.61 44.17
C HIS A 795 -17.45 -7.82 45.26
N ALA A 796 -16.26 -8.25 45.69
CA ALA A 796 -15.47 -7.55 46.68
C ALA A 796 -15.13 -6.12 46.24
N PHE A 797 -14.80 -5.93 44.95
CA PHE A 797 -14.52 -4.60 44.40
C PHE A 797 -15.74 -3.68 44.42
N ILE A 798 -16.90 -4.18 43.98
CA ILE A 798 -18.15 -3.41 44.00
C ILE A 798 -18.54 -3.06 45.44
N GLU A 799 -18.49 -4.03 46.35
CA GLU A 799 -18.82 -3.83 47.75
C GLU A 799 -17.84 -2.86 48.43
N ALA A 800 -16.55 -2.93 48.11
CA ALA A 800 -15.55 -1.98 48.58
C ALA A 800 -15.86 -0.55 48.13
N GLY A 801 -16.27 -0.35 46.87
CA GLY A 801 -16.72 0.96 46.40
C GLY A 801 -17.90 1.51 47.22
N VAL A 802 -18.87 0.66 47.54
CA VAL A 802 -20.02 1.01 48.38
C VAL A 802 -19.61 1.31 49.83
N GLN A 803 -18.71 0.50 50.41
CA GLN A 803 -18.18 0.71 51.75
C GLN A 803 -17.37 2.02 51.86
N ALA A 804 -16.68 2.41 50.78
CA ALA A 804 -16.03 3.71 50.65
C ALA A 804 -17.02 4.88 50.51
N GLY A 805 -18.33 4.62 50.37
CA GLY A 805 -19.38 5.64 50.32
C GLY A 805 -19.80 6.06 48.91
N TYR A 806 -19.34 5.38 47.86
CA TYR A 806 -19.83 5.60 46.50
C TYR A 806 -21.11 4.80 46.24
N PRO A 807 -22.01 5.24 45.35
CA PRO A 807 -23.22 4.50 45.06
C PRO A 807 -22.92 3.19 44.30
N PHE A 808 -23.86 2.25 44.35
CA PHE A 808 -23.89 1.12 43.44
C PHE A 808 -24.56 1.52 42.12
N THR A 809 -24.01 1.07 40.99
CA THR A 809 -24.66 1.18 39.68
C THR A 809 -24.95 -0.20 39.09
N ASP A 810 -26.22 -0.45 38.75
CA ASP A 810 -26.61 -1.70 38.08
C ASP A 810 -26.34 -1.67 36.57
N ASP A 811 -26.27 -0.48 35.96
CA ASP A 811 -26.07 -0.30 34.53
C ASP A 811 -25.30 1.01 34.29
N MET A 812 -23.97 0.88 34.09
CA MET A 812 -23.09 2.03 33.82
C MET A 812 -23.44 2.76 32.52
N ASN A 813 -24.21 2.13 31.62
CA ASN A 813 -24.67 2.67 30.36
C ASN A 813 -26.12 3.17 30.42
N GLY A 814 -26.76 3.04 31.59
CA GLY A 814 -28.17 3.35 31.84
C GLY A 814 -28.37 4.68 32.57
N TYR A 815 -29.33 4.71 33.49
CA TYR A 815 -29.72 5.93 34.21
C TYR A 815 -28.57 6.56 35.01
N GLN A 816 -27.75 5.75 35.70
CA GLN A 816 -26.71 6.20 36.62
C GLN A 816 -25.36 5.56 36.27
N GLN A 817 -24.44 6.36 35.72
CA GLN A 817 -23.06 5.91 35.51
C GLN A 817 -22.23 5.97 36.80
N GLU A 818 -22.46 6.98 37.64
CA GLU A 818 -21.71 7.19 38.88
C GLU A 818 -21.87 6.01 39.86
N GLY A 819 -20.75 5.56 40.41
CA GLY A 819 -20.69 4.44 41.35
C GLY A 819 -19.87 3.25 40.85
N PHE A 820 -19.93 2.16 41.62
CA PHE A 820 -19.29 0.89 41.30
C PHE A 820 -20.32 -0.16 40.92
N GLY A 821 -19.98 -1.02 39.95
CA GLY A 821 -20.95 -1.96 39.39
C GLY A 821 -20.38 -2.90 38.33
N TRP A 822 -21.29 -3.55 37.62
CA TRP A 822 -20.96 -4.48 36.54
C TRP A 822 -20.69 -3.77 35.22
N MET A 823 -19.69 -4.25 34.49
CA MET A 823 -19.40 -3.80 33.14
C MET A 823 -20.01 -4.74 32.10
N ASP A 824 -20.52 -4.13 31.04
CA ASP A 824 -20.96 -4.83 29.85
C ASP A 824 -19.77 -5.04 28.90
N MET A 825 -19.83 -6.10 28.09
CA MET A 825 -18.80 -6.48 27.12
C MET A 825 -19.41 -6.78 25.76
N THR A 826 -18.71 -6.44 24.68
CA THR A 826 -19.07 -6.83 23.30
C THR A 826 -18.67 -8.29 23.03
N ILE A 827 -19.35 -9.21 23.72
CA ILE A 827 -19.17 -10.67 23.60
C ILE A 827 -20.53 -11.29 23.30
N GLY A 828 -20.59 -12.11 22.25
CA GLY A 828 -21.77 -12.87 21.84
C GLY A 828 -21.45 -14.36 21.76
N LYS A 829 -22.23 -15.20 22.46
CA LYS A 829 -22.04 -16.67 22.50
C LYS A 829 -20.59 -17.09 22.81
N GLY A 830 -19.95 -16.39 23.75
CA GLY A 830 -18.58 -16.68 24.21
C GLY A 830 -17.46 -16.29 23.24
N LYS A 831 -17.78 -15.54 22.18
CA LYS A 831 -16.83 -14.98 21.23
C LYS A 831 -16.86 -13.47 21.26
N ARG A 832 -15.72 -12.83 20.99
CA ARG A 832 -15.65 -11.40 20.70
C ARG A 832 -16.65 -11.03 19.60
N CYS A 833 -17.47 -10.01 19.85
CA CYS A 833 -18.33 -9.39 18.85
C CYS A 833 -17.69 -8.08 18.37
N SER A 834 -16.73 -8.18 17.44
CA SER A 834 -16.13 -7.03 16.76
C SER A 834 -17.15 -6.35 15.83
N ALA A 835 -16.85 -5.14 15.36
CA ALA A 835 -17.68 -4.49 14.35
C ALA A 835 -17.72 -5.27 13.02
N ALA A 836 -16.64 -5.96 12.66
CA ALA A 836 -16.65 -6.86 11.49
C ALA A 836 -17.61 -8.04 11.71
N ALA A 837 -17.55 -8.69 12.87
CA ALA A 837 -18.46 -9.78 13.22
C ALA A 837 -19.94 -9.33 13.26
N ALA A 838 -20.20 -8.15 13.81
CA ALA A 838 -21.56 -7.61 13.95
C ALA A 838 -22.14 -7.11 12.62
N TYR A 839 -21.38 -6.33 11.85
CA TYR A 839 -21.91 -5.60 10.69
C TYR A 839 -21.44 -6.13 9.34
N LEU A 840 -20.20 -6.60 9.21
CA LEU A 840 -19.59 -6.91 7.91
C LEU A 840 -19.77 -8.39 7.51
N HIS A 841 -19.44 -9.32 8.40
CA HIS A 841 -19.54 -10.77 8.13
C HIS A 841 -20.94 -11.21 7.67
N PRO A 842 -22.05 -10.70 8.25
CA PRO A 842 -23.37 -11.13 7.82
C PRO A 842 -23.72 -10.75 6.37
N ILE A 843 -23.04 -9.77 5.77
CA ILE A 843 -23.44 -9.19 4.48
C ILE A 843 -22.44 -9.38 3.34
N VAL A 844 -21.15 -9.61 3.65
CA VAL A 844 -20.06 -9.57 2.67
C VAL A 844 -20.18 -10.62 1.55
N ASN A 845 -20.81 -11.76 1.83
CA ASN A 845 -21.08 -12.80 0.82
C ASN A 845 -22.53 -12.78 0.32
N GLN A 846 -23.36 -11.85 0.79
CA GLN A 846 -24.80 -11.80 0.49
C GLN A 846 -25.15 -10.63 -0.46
N ARG A 847 -24.41 -9.52 -0.39
CA ARG A 847 -24.72 -8.28 -1.11
C ARG A 847 -23.78 -8.08 -2.29
N ALA A 848 -24.31 -8.18 -3.51
CA ALA A 848 -23.52 -8.02 -4.74
C ALA A 848 -23.04 -6.57 -4.99
N ASN A 849 -23.66 -5.58 -4.34
CA ASN A 849 -23.32 -4.16 -4.44
C ASN A 849 -22.26 -3.70 -3.43
N LEU A 850 -21.70 -4.62 -2.62
CA LEU A 850 -20.61 -4.33 -1.69
C LEU A 850 -19.33 -5.03 -2.16
N THR A 851 -18.35 -4.24 -2.58
CA THR A 851 -16.98 -4.69 -2.85
C THR A 851 -16.13 -4.44 -1.62
N THR A 852 -15.33 -5.43 -1.21
CA THR A 852 -14.39 -5.28 -0.08
C THR A 852 -12.98 -5.65 -0.52
N GLU A 853 -12.00 -4.80 -0.23
CA GLU A 853 -10.59 -5.11 -0.44
C GLU A 853 -9.80 -4.97 0.87
N ASP A 854 -9.19 -6.08 1.29
CA ASP A 854 -8.22 -6.14 2.37
C ASP A 854 -6.79 -5.96 1.83
N ARG A 855 -5.88 -5.61 2.74
CA ARG A 855 -4.47 -5.28 2.44
C ARG A 855 -4.32 -4.13 1.44
N SER A 856 -5.24 -3.17 1.52
CA SER A 856 -5.35 -1.99 0.66
C SER A 856 -5.01 -0.72 1.45
N LEU A 857 -3.75 -0.28 1.39
CA LEU A 857 -3.29 0.95 2.05
C LEU A 857 -3.66 2.17 1.21
N SER A 858 -4.57 2.99 1.71
CA SER A 858 -4.93 4.27 1.05
C SER A 858 -3.77 5.25 1.12
N ARG A 859 -3.40 5.81 -0.05
CA ARG A 859 -2.24 6.70 -0.19
C ARG A 859 -2.65 8.17 -0.21
N ARG A 860 -3.68 8.49 -1.02
CA ARG A 860 -4.20 9.86 -1.16
C ARG A 860 -5.59 9.88 -1.80
N ILE A 861 -6.32 10.97 -1.53
CA ILE A 861 -7.58 11.31 -2.18
C ILE A 861 -7.28 12.08 -3.47
N LEU A 862 -8.05 11.81 -4.51
CA LEU A 862 -7.99 12.49 -5.80
C LEU A 862 -9.06 13.57 -5.88
N PHE A 863 -8.71 14.73 -6.44
CA PHE A 863 -9.58 15.89 -6.51
C PHE A 863 -9.78 16.40 -7.93
N ASP A 864 -11.00 16.88 -8.21
CA ASP A 864 -11.33 17.80 -9.28
C ASP A 864 -11.72 19.14 -8.66
N GLY A 865 -10.77 20.10 -8.68
CA GLY A 865 -10.91 21.36 -7.94
C GLY A 865 -11.08 21.13 -6.44
N LYS A 866 -12.27 21.44 -5.91
CA LYS A 866 -12.62 21.26 -4.49
C LYS A 866 -13.48 20.02 -4.23
N ARG A 867 -13.65 19.14 -5.22
CA ARG A 867 -14.44 17.92 -5.10
C ARG A 867 -13.53 16.70 -5.02
N ALA A 868 -13.71 15.88 -4.00
CA ALA A 868 -13.10 14.55 -3.94
C ALA A 868 -13.82 13.61 -4.94
N VAL A 869 -13.05 12.97 -5.83
CA VAL A 869 -13.60 12.18 -6.95
C VAL A 869 -13.15 10.72 -6.95
N GLY A 870 -12.06 10.40 -6.24
CA GLY A 870 -11.57 9.03 -6.15
C GLY A 870 -10.48 8.87 -5.10
N ILE A 871 -9.99 7.66 -4.95
CA ILE A 871 -8.90 7.33 -4.05
C ILE A 871 -7.83 6.53 -4.76
N GLU A 872 -6.58 6.83 -4.45
CA GLU A 872 -5.42 6.03 -4.82
C GLU A 872 -4.99 5.20 -3.61
N TYR A 873 -4.83 3.89 -3.81
CA TYR A 873 -4.42 2.97 -2.75
C TYR A 873 -3.49 1.89 -3.31
N GLU A 874 -2.67 1.34 -2.43
CA GLU A 874 -1.73 0.27 -2.73
C GLU A 874 -2.26 -1.06 -2.19
N ARG A 875 -2.36 -2.07 -3.05
CA ARG A 875 -2.77 -3.43 -2.67
C ARG A 875 -1.80 -4.43 -3.26
N PHE A 876 -1.11 -5.21 -2.42
CA PHE A 876 -0.06 -6.16 -2.85
C PHE A 876 1.00 -5.51 -3.77
N SER A 877 1.40 -4.28 -3.48
CA SER A 877 2.33 -3.44 -4.27
C SER A 877 1.75 -2.84 -5.57
N ASP A 878 0.54 -3.19 -5.96
CA ASP A 878 -0.16 -2.55 -7.08
C ASP A 878 -0.83 -1.26 -6.62
N ILE A 879 -0.53 -0.16 -7.30
CA ILE A 879 -1.26 1.10 -7.11
C ILE A 879 -2.53 1.05 -7.94
N LYS A 880 -3.66 1.12 -7.26
CA LYS A 880 -5.00 1.15 -7.84
C LYS A 880 -5.64 2.51 -7.64
N THR A 881 -6.58 2.82 -8.52
CA THR A 881 -7.38 4.04 -8.44
C THR A 881 -8.84 3.69 -8.71
N GLU A 882 -9.68 4.05 -7.75
CA GLU A 882 -11.12 3.85 -7.80
C GLU A 882 -11.86 5.17 -7.60
N TYR A 883 -13.00 5.34 -8.26
CA TYR A 883 -13.75 6.59 -8.28
C TYR A 883 -15.10 6.44 -7.58
N ALA A 884 -15.55 7.50 -6.91
CA ALA A 884 -16.81 7.52 -6.18
C ALA A 884 -17.59 8.83 -6.33
N GLU A 885 -18.88 8.81 -5.99
CA GLU A 885 -19.63 10.04 -5.74
C GLU A 885 -19.26 10.69 -4.41
N GLU A 886 -19.01 9.88 -3.37
CA GLU A 886 -18.62 10.34 -2.05
C GLU A 886 -17.59 9.40 -1.39
N ILE A 887 -16.56 9.99 -0.78
CA ILE A 887 -15.50 9.27 -0.07
C ILE A 887 -15.67 9.52 1.44
N ILE A 888 -15.60 8.45 2.23
CA ILE A 888 -15.84 8.50 3.68
C ILE A 888 -14.63 7.90 4.41
N LEU A 889 -13.91 8.74 5.15
CA LEU A 889 -12.75 8.33 5.92
C LEU A 889 -13.17 7.74 7.27
N CYS A 890 -12.72 6.52 7.54
CA CYS A 890 -12.97 5.75 8.76
C CYS A 890 -11.65 5.18 9.34
N GLY A 891 -10.52 5.85 9.10
CA GLY A 891 -9.19 5.43 9.53
C GLY A 891 -8.92 5.62 11.03
N GLY A 892 -9.85 6.25 11.76
CA GLY A 892 -9.70 6.56 13.18
C GLY A 892 -8.89 7.83 13.43
N ALA A 893 -8.65 8.12 14.71
CA ALA A 893 -7.99 9.35 15.18
C ALA A 893 -6.54 9.56 14.69
N ILE A 894 -5.93 8.57 14.05
CA ILE A 894 -4.55 8.63 13.57
C ILE A 894 -4.53 8.65 12.02
N ASN A 895 -5.14 7.65 11.38
CA ASN A 895 -5.02 7.51 9.92
C ASN A 895 -5.94 8.44 9.13
N SER A 896 -7.09 8.85 9.66
CA SER A 896 -7.97 9.82 8.98
C SER A 896 -7.30 11.20 8.84
N PRO A 897 -6.77 11.84 9.91
CA PRO A 897 -6.05 13.11 9.74
C PRO A 897 -4.75 12.94 8.93
N GLN A 898 -4.05 11.80 9.04
CA GLN A 898 -2.87 11.53 8.22
C GLN A 898 -3.22 11.53 6.73
N LEU A 899 -4.25 10.78 6.32
CA LEU A 899 -4.68 10.71 4.93
C LEU A 899 -5.17 12.06 4.40
N LEU A 900 -5.88 12.86 5.22
CA LEU A 900 -6.24 14.23 4.86
C LEU A 900 -5.01 15.07 4.56
N MET A 901 -4.00 15.05 5.45
CA MET A 901 -2.76 15.80 5.26
C MET A 901 -1.98 15.34 4.02
N LEU A 902 -1.82 14.03 3.80
CA LEU A 902 -1.18 13.46 2.61
C LEU A 902 -1.91 13.86 1.32
N SER A 903 -3.21 14.13 1.42
CA SER A 903 -4.07 14.58 0.32
C SER A 903 -4.11 16.11 0.16
N GLY A 904 -3.27 16.85 0.89
CA GLY A 904 -3.21 18.32 0.79
C GLY A 904 -4.26 19.07 1.61
N ILE A 905 -4.94 18.41 2.56
CA ILE A 905 -5.93 19.01 3.46
C ILE A 905 -5.35 19.08 4.87
N GLY A 906 -5.00 20.28 5.35
CA GLY A 906 -4.42 20.45 6.68
C GLY A 906 -3.83 21.85 6.92
N ASN A 907 -2.93 21.96 7.90
CA ASN A 907 -2.19 23.20 8.13
C ASN A 907 -1.26 23.49 6.93
N ALA A 908 -1.48 24.62 6.25
CA ALA A 908 -0.81 24.93 5.00
C ALA A 908 0.71 25.13 5.17
N ASP A 909 1.15 25.64 6.31
CA ASP A 909 2.58 25.87 6.57
C ASP A 909 3.29 24.54 6.84
N ASP A 910 2.64 23.58 7.49
CA ASP A 910 3.22 22.26 7.73
C ASP A 910 3.25 21.42 6.45
N LEU A 911 2.21 21.50 5.60
CA LEU A 911 2.19 20.82 4.30
C LEU A 911 3.25 21.35 3.33
N ARG A 912 3.47 22.68 3.30
CA ARG A 912 4.53 23.29 2.46
C ARG A 912 5.93 22.82 2.82
N LYS A 913 6.21 22.52 4.09
CA LYS A 913 7.53 22.01 4.53
C LYS A 913 7.84 20.62 3.98
N LEU A 914 6.82 19.87 3.55
CA LEU A 914 6.93 18.51 3.02
C LEU A 914 6.64 18.45 1.52
N ASP A 915 6.61 19.61 0.84
CA ASP A 915 6.31 19.74 -0.58
C ASP A 915 4.96 19.11 -1.01
N ILE A 916 3.97 19.08 -0.10
CA ILE A 916 2.62 18.57 -0.38
C ILE A 916 1.76 19.71 -0.94
N PRO A 917 1.17 19.56 -2.15
CA PRO A 917 0.27 20.56 -2.72
C PRO A 917 -0.94 20.83 -1.81
N ILE A 918 -1.19 22.10 -1.50
CA ILE A 918 -2.30 22.48 -0.63
C ILE A 918 -3.60 22.48 -1.43
N VAL A 919 -4.48 21.54 -1.12
CA VAL A 919 -5.85 21.51 -1.61
C VAL A 919 -6.72 22.40 -0.74
N GLN A 920 -6.64 22.28 0.58
CA GLN A 920 -7.44 23.09 1.51
C GLN A 920 -6.69 23.34 2.82
N HIS A 921 -6.67 24.61 3.24
CA HIS A 921 -6.16 24.96 4.55
C HIS A 921 -7.22 24.67 5.63
N LEU A 922 -6.99 23.63 6.43
CA LEU A 922 -7.74 23.30 7.65
C LEU A 922 -6.74 23.06 8.77
N PRO A 923 -6.34 24.10 9.54
CA PRO A 923 -5.31 23.98 10.55
C PRO A 923 -5.71 23.06 11.72
N GLY A 924 -6.99 22.72 11.85
CA GLY A 924 -7.47 21.77 12.86
C GLY A 924 -7.18 20.29 12.57
N VAL A 925 -6.79 19.92 11.34
CA VAL A 925 -6.49 18.52 11.00
C VAL A 925 -5.25 18.05 11.75
N GLY A 926 -5.40 17.00 12.55
CA GLY A 926 -4.35 16.44 13.40
C GLY A 926 -4.19 17.13 14.76
N GLU A 927 -4.83 18.28 14.99
CA GLU A 927 -4.77 19.01 16.26
C GLU A 927 -5.84 18.51 17.24
N ASN A 928 -5.84 18.99 18.50
CA ASN A 928 -6.83 18.62 19.51
C ASN A 928 -6.85 17.11 19.84
N LEU A 929 -5.73 16.40 19.67
CA LEU A 929 -5.60 14.98 20.02
C LEU A 929 -5.87 14.81 21.52
N GLN A 930 -6.84 13.96 21.85
CA GLN A 930 -7.23 13.62 23.21
C GLN A 930 -7.21 12.10 23.37
N ASP A 931 -6.71 11.63 24.50
CA ASP A 931 -6.66 10.23 24.87
C ASP A 931 -6.83 10.11 26.40
N HIS A 932 -7.25 8.96 26.88
CA HIS A 932 -7.32 8.65 28.31
C HIS A 932 -6.00 8.06 28.78
N LEU A 933 -5.47 8.58 29.88
CA LEU A 933 -4.32 8.04 30.57
C LEU A 933 -4.79 7.24 31.79
N GLU A 934 -4.21 6.07 32.02
CA GLU A 934 -4.52 5.19 33.15
C GLU A 934 -3.24 4.74 33.86
N VAL A 935 -3.37 4.44 35.15
CA VAL A 935 -2.31 3.85 35.96
C VAL A 935 -2.83 2.58 36.64
N TYR A 936 -1.93 1.62 36.89
CA TYR A 936 -2.28 0.35 37.52
C TYR A 936 -1.95 0.37 38.99
N VAL A 937 -2.98 0.24 39.84
CA VAL A 937 -2.79 0.01 41.28
C VAL A 937 -2.98 -1.49 41.52
N GLN A 938 -1.90 -2.15 41.93
CA GLN A 938 -1.81 -3.61 42.03
C GLN A 938 -1.70 -4.05 43.49
N GLN A 939 -2.45 -5.09 43.83
CA GLN A 939 -2.47 -5.68 45.17
C GLN A 939 -2.23 -7.19 45.08
N GLU A 940 -1.41 -7.72 45.98
CA GLU A 940 -1.28 -9.16 46.15
C GLU A 940 -2.61 -9.77 46.63
N CYS A 941 -2.94 -10.96 46.12
CA CYS A 941 -4.09 -11.73 46.53
C CYS A 941 -3.66 -12.94 47.37
N LYS A 942 -4.08 -12.97 48.65
CA LYS A 942 -3.81 -14.06 49.60
C LYS A 942 -4.40 -15.41 49.17
N LYS A 943 -5.42 -15.40 48.31
CA LYS A 943 -6.15 -16.60 47.88
C LYS A 943 -5.82 -16.95 46.42
N PRO A 944 -5.74 -18.25 46.07
CA PRO A 944 -5.40 -18.71 44.73
C PRO A 944 -6.59 -18.67 43.75
N ILE A 945 -7.23 -17.51 43.62
CA ILE A 945 -8.50 -17.31 42.88
C ILE A 945 -8.37 -16.37 41.67
N THR A 946 -7.14 -15.94 41.37
CA THR A 946 -6.84 -14.98 40.28
C THR A 946 -6.47 -15.72 38.98
N LEU A 947 -6.32 -14.98 37.89
CA LEU A 947 -5.90 -15.51 36.59
C LEU A 947 -4.42 -15.92 36.53
N TYR A 948 -3.67 -15.80 37.61
CA TYR A 948 -2.29 -16.30 37.70
C TYR A 948 -2.17 -17.79 37.32
N LYS A 949 -3.21 -18.59 37.63
CA LYS A 949 -3.27 -20.01 37.22
C LYS A 949 -3.44 -20.22 35.71
N ALA A 950 -3.91 -19.22 34.97
CA ALA A 950 -4.18 -19.26 33.54
C ALA A 950 -2.97 -18.72 32.75
N GLN A 951 -1.80 -19.34 32.98
CA GLN A 951 -0.53 -18.99 32.36
C GLN A 951 0.15 -20.26 31.85
N TRP A 952 1.09 -20.12 30.91
CA TRP A 952 1.86 -21.26 30.37
C TRP A 952 2.69 -22.00 31.43
N LYS A 953 2.96 -21.38 32.59
CA LYS A 953 3.51 -22.04 33.79
C LYS A 953 2.62 -23.20 34.29
N PHE A 954 1.32 -23.14 34.03
CA PHE A 954 0.34 -24.17 34.36
C PHE A 954 -0.32 -24.70 33.07
N PRO A 955 0.42 -25.45 32.23
CA PRO A 955 -0.02 -25.81 30.88
C PRO A 955 -1.30 -26.63 30.88
N HIS A 956 -1.53 -27.46 31.91
CA HIS A 956 -2.77 -28.23 32.08
C HIS A 956 -4.01 -27.34 32.24
N VAL A 957 -3.88 -26.15 32.86
CA VAL A 957 -4.96 -25.17 32.98
C VAL A 957 -5.18 -24.49 31.63
N MET A 958 -4.11 -24.05 30.97
CA MET A 958 -4.19 -23.41 29.64
C MET A 958 -4.81 -24.32 28.58
N ILE A 959 -4.41 -25.59 28.54
CA ILE A 959 -4.98 -26.60 27.64
C ILE A 959 -6.46 -26.81 27.97
N LYS A 960 -6.84 -26.92 29.24
CA LYS A 960 -8.25 -27.05 29.64
C LYS A 960 -9.08 -25.85 29.21
N ILE A 961 -8.59 -24.62 29.41
CA ILE A 961 -9.25 -23.39 28.97
C ILE A 961 -9.43 -23.40 27.46
N GLY A 962 -8.37 -23.70 26.71
CA GLY A 962 -8.40 -23.80 25.27
C GLY A 962 -9.43 -24.83 24.78
N LEU A 963 -9.37 -26.07 25.29
CA LEU A 963 -10.31 -27.13 24.93
C LEU A 963 -11.76 -26.75 25.25
N GLN A 964 -12.02 -26.18 26.43
CA GLN A 964 -13.37 -25.76 26.81
C GLN A 964 -13.94 -24.71 25.84
N TRP A 965 -13.11 -23.75 25.41
CA TRP A 965 -13.53 -22.72 24.47
C TRP A 965 -13.65 -23.26 23.04
N PHE A 966 -12.70 -24.06 22.55
CA PHE A 966 -12.74 -24.62 21.20
C PHE A 966 -13.93 -25.58 20.99
N ILE A 967 -14.33 -26.32 22.03
CA ILE A 967 -15.46 -27.26 21.96
C ILE A 967 -16.78 -26.53 22.19
N ASN A 968 -16.90 -25.73 23.26
CA ASN A 968 -18.18 -25.20 23.73
C ASN A 968 -18.30 -23.67 23.73
N GLN A 969 -17.22 -22.93 23.49
CA GLN A 969 -17.18 -21.45 23.58
C GLN A 969 -17.63 -20.95 24.97
N THR A 970 -17.18 -21.63 26.02
CA THR A 970 -17.49 -21.32 27.43
C THR A 970 -16.23 -21.29 28.29
N GLY A 971 -16.37 -20.92 29.56
CA GLY A 971 -15.28 -20.91 30.54
C GLY A 971 -14.42 -19.65 30.50
N ASP A 972 -13.25 -19.71 31.14
CA ASP A 972 -12.35 -18.56 31.29
C ASP A 972 -11.88 -18.00 29.93
N GLY A 973 -11.85 -18.83 28.87
CA GLY A 973 -11.51 -18.38 27.53
C GLY A 973 -12.56 -17.46 26.88
N ALA A 974 -13.81 -17.47 27.39
CA ALA A 974 -14.97 -16.82 26.80
C ALA A 974 -15.28 -15.42 27.36
N THR A 975 -14.39 -14.85 28.19
CA THR A 975 -14.54 -13.52 28.81
C THR A 975 -13.26 -12.70 28.69
N ALA A 976 -13.38 -11.37 28.75
CA ALA A 976 -12.25 -10.45 28.83
C ALA A 976 -11.69 -10.31 30.26
N HIS A 977 -12.43 -10.81 31.25
CA HIS A 977 -12.16 -10.67 32.68
C HIS A 977 -12.18 -9.22 33.24
N LEU A 978 -12.78 -8.28 32.51
CA LEU A 978 -13.04 -6.91 32.97
C LEU A 978 -14.54 -6.75 33.28
N GLU A 979 -15.02 -7.49 34.28
CA GLU A 979 -16.45 -7.68 34.54
C GLU A 979 -17.04 -6.67 35.53
N ALA A 980 -16.19 -5.99 36.31
CA ALA A 980 -16.60 -4.93 37.23
C ALA A 980 -15.72 -3.68 37.07
N GLY A 981 -16.28 -2.55 37.46
CA GLY A 981 -15.63 -1.25 37.33
C GLY A 981 -16.29 -0.19 38.20
N GLY A 982 -15.98 1.06 37.89
CA GLY A 982 -16.62 2.19 38.54
C GLY A 982 -16.34 3.52 37.86
N PHE A 983 -17.19 4.49 38.15
CA PHE A 983 -17.03 5.87 37.74
C PHE A 983 -17.27 6.76 38.95
N ILE A 984 -16.30 7.59 39.33
CA ILE A 984 -16.43 8.51 40.45
C ILE A 984 -15.98 9.92 40.08
N ARG A 985 -16.39 10.88 40.89
CA ARG A 985 -15.88 12.26 40.83
C ARG A 985 -14.55 12.33 41.59
N SER A 986 -13.58 13.04 41.04
CA SER A 986 -12.26 13.24 41.68
C SER A 986 -12.36 14.12 42.92
N GLU A 987 -13.29 15.07 42.96
CA GLU A 987 -13.44 16.05 44.03
C GLU A 987 -14.87 16.63 44.09
N PRO A 988 -15.23 17.39 45.15
CA PRO A 988 -16.45 18.18 45.18
C PRO A 988 -16.52 19.21 44.04
N GLY A 989 -17.73 19.50 43.56
CA GLY A 989 -17.99 20.50 42.52
C GLY A 989 -17.98 19.97 41.09
N VAL A 990 -17.43 18.77 40.86
CA VAL A 990 -17.47 18.12 39.53
C VAL A 990 -18.89 17.64 39.22
N GLU A 991 -19.45 18.06 38.08
CA GLU A 991 -20.86 17.82 37.73
C GLU A 991 -21.22 16.34 37.52
N HIS A 992 -20.29 15.56 36.97
CA HIS A 992 -20.44 14.12 36.70
C HIS A 992 -19.09 13.38 36.79
N PRO A 993 -19.05 12.05 36.98
CA PRO A 993 -17.82 11.31 37.20
C PRO A 993 -16.72 11.58 36.17
N ASN A 994 -15.50 11.90 36.59
CA ASN A 994 -14.32 12.10 35.74
C ASN A 994 -13.22 11.05 35.95
N ILE A 995 -13.36 10.10 36.88
CA ILE A 995 -12.42 8.99 37.04
C ILE A 995 -13.12 7.69 36.64
N GLN A 996 -12.48 6.87 35.80
CA GLN A 996 -12.94 5.53 35.45
C GLN A 996 -12.05 4.47 36.10
N TYR A 997 -12.67 3.35 36.47
CA TYR A 997 -12.02 2.15 36.98
C TYR A 997 -12.37 0.95 36.11
N HIS A 998 -11.37 0.14 35.76
CA HIS A 998 -11.56 -1.25 35.31
C HIS A 998 -10.87 -2.20 36.28
N PHE A 999 -11.60 -3.17 36.80
CA PHE A 999 -11.05 -4.14 37.74
C PHE A 999 -10.66 -5.44 37.04
N LEU A 1000 -9.45 -5.92 37.31
CA LEU A 1000 -8.93 -7.15 36.75
C LEU A 1000 -8.40 -8.06 37.87
N PRO A 1001 -8.84 -9.34 37.97
CA PRO A 1001 -8.30 -10.32 38.90
C PRO A 1001 -6.98 -10.93 38.36
N SER A 1002 -6.05 -10.07 37.95
CA SER A 1002 -4.70 -10.38 37.46
C SER A 1002 -3.82 -9.12 37.54
N THR A 1003 -2.52 -9.26 37.33
CA THR A 1003 -1.63 -8.14 36.98
C THR A 1003 -1.52 -7.98 35.47
N VAL A 1004 -1.21 -6.76 35.03
CA VAL A 1004 -0.79 -6.43 33.66
C VAL A 1004 0.53 -5.69 33.79
N ASN A 1005 1.61 -6.31 33.35
CA ASN A 1005 2.95 -5.74 33.37
C ASN A 1005 3.43 -5.61 31.92
N ASP A 1006 4.03 -4.46 31.58
CA ASP A 1006 4.49 -4.13 30.22
C ASP A 1006 3.43 -4.41 29.13
N HIS A 1007 2.22 -3.87 29.29
CA HIS A 1007 1.07 -4.12 28.40
C HIS A 1007 0.71 -5.60 28.21
N GLY A 1008 1.01 -6.44 29.22
CA GLY A 1008 0.75 -7.88 29.21
C GLY A 1008 1.88 -8.70 28.58
N ARG A 1009 3.01 -8.08 28.23
CA ARG A 1009 4.22 -8.79 27.75
C ARG A 1009 4.96 -9.52 28.87
N GLU A 1010 4.79 -9.07 30.11
CA GLU A 1010 5.37 -9.72 31.29
C GLU A 1010 4.29 -10.39 32.15
N ALA A 1011 4.51 -11.65 32.49
CA ALA A 1011 3.63 -12.39 33.39
C ALA A 1011 3.92 -12.01 34.85
N GLY A 1012 2.87 -11.81 35.64
CA GLY A 1012 3.01 -11.68 37.09
C GLY A 1012 3.56 -12.97 37.71
N ASP A 1013 4.28 -12.85 38.84
CA ASP A 1013 4.94 -13.95 39.53
C ASP A 1013 4.07 -14.60 40.63
N ARG A 1014 2.92 -14.01 40.97
CA ARG A 1014 2.04 -14.42 42.08
C ARG A 1014 0.56 -14.13 41.81
N HIS A 1015 -0.30 -14.62 42.70
CA HIS A 1015 -1.71 -14.24 42.71
C HIS A 1015 -1.87 -12.77 43.10
N ALA A 1016 -2.49 -11.98 42.23
CA ALA A 1016 -2.73 -10.56 42.43
C ALA A 1016 -3.95 -10.08 41.63
N TYR A 1017 -4.46 -8.90 41.99
CA TYR A 1017 -5.51 -8.17 41.30
C TYR A 1017 -5.13 -6.70 41.19
N GLN A 1018 -5.80 -5.97 40.29
CA GLN A 1018 -5.52 -4.57 40.07
C GLN A 1018 -6.75 -3.78 39.64
N ALA A 1019 -6.66 -2.47 39.78
CA ALA A 1019 -7.55 -1.52 39.13
C ALA A 1019 -6.74 -0.69 38.12
N HIS A 1020 -7.26 -0.62 36.89
CA HIS A 1020 -6.84 0.37 35.90
C HIS A 1020 -7.66 1.61 36.16
N VAL A 1021 -6.99 2.73 36.44
CA VAL A 1021 -7.68 3.95 36.90
C VAL A 1021 -7.06 5.18 36.28
N GLY A 1022 -7.92 6.14 35.89
CA GLY A 1022 -7.46 7.42 35.39
C GLY A 1022 -8.58 8.40 35.04
N PRO A 1023 -8.23 9.66 34.72
CA PRO A 1023 -9.17 10.69 34.36
C PRO A 1023 -9.69 10.53 32.94
N MET A 1024 -10.98 10.80 32.79
CA MET A 1024 -11.75 10.63 31.56
C MET A 1024 -11.96 11.93 30.77
N ARG A 1025 -11.60 13.07 31.36
CA ARG A 1025 -11.69 14.37 30.70
C ARG A 1025 -10.40 15.17 30.87
N PRO A 1026 -9.25 14.62 30.45
CA PRO A 1026 -7.97 15.31 30.55
C PRO A 1026 -8.02 16.64 29.79
N THR A 1027 -7.28 17.61 30.31
CA THR A 1027 -7.18 18.97 29.78
C THR A 1027 -5.97 19.17 28.89
N SER A 1028 -4.96 18.29 28.98
CA SER A 1028 -3.88 18.20 28.01
C SER A 1028 -4.41 18.00 26.59
N ARG A 1029 -3.77 18.64 25.61
CA ARG A 1029 -4.10 18.53 24.18
C ARG A 1029 -2.84 18.24 23.38
N GLY A 1030 -2.89 17.15 22.63
CA GLY A 1030 -1.84 16.72 21.73
C GLY A 1030 -2.07 17.15 20.29
N PHE A 1031 -1.20 16.67 19.41
CA PHE A 1031 -1.33 16.81 17.97
C PHE A 1031 -0.69 15.64 17.22
N LEU A 1032 -1.02 15.54 15.94
CA LEU A 1032 -0.48 14.62 14.97
C LEU A 1032 -0.04 15.39 13.73
N LYS A 1033 1.21 15.18 13.30
CA LYS A 1033 1.79 15.82 12.09
C LYS A 1033 2.46 14.78 11.21
N LEU A 1034 2.50 15.02 9.90
CA LEU A 1034 3.29 14.21 9.01
C LEU A 1034 4.79 14.36 9.30
N LYS A 1035 5.52 13.25 9.24
CA LYS A 1035 7.00 13.25 9.19
C LYS A 1035 7.51 13.36 7.75
N SER A 1036 6.75 12.81 6.82
CA SER A 1036 7.11 12.58 5.43
C SER A 1036 5.84 12.51 4.57
N PRO A 1037 5.94 12.74 3.24
CA PRO A 1037 4.84 12.47 2.30
C PRO A 1037 4.63 10.98 2.02
N ASP A 1038 5.44 10.06 2.56
CA ASP A 1038 5.22 8.63 2.41
C ASP A 1038 4.03 8.16 3.28
N PRO A 1039 2.94 7.60 2.70
CA PRO A 1039 1.81 7.08 3.46
C PRO A 1039 2.16 5.90 4.38
N LYS A 1040 3.30 5.22 4.17
CA LYS A 1040 3.75 4.11 5.02
C LYS A 1040 4.48 4.57 6.27
N GLU A 1041 4.96 5.82 6.29
CA GLU A 1041 5.65 6.36 7.45
C GLU A 1041 4.62 6.78 8.51
N HIS A 1042 4.84 6.34 9.76
CA HIS A 1042 3.97 6.75 10.86
C HIS A 1042 4.07 8.25 11.11
N PRO A 1043 2.94 8.91 11.42
CA PRO A 1043 2.98 10.33 11.72
C PRO A 1043 3.69 10.58 13.05
N ARG A 1044 4.14 11.81 13.23
CA ARG A 1044 4.61 12.33 14.51
C ARG A 1044 3.41 12.49 15.43
N ILE A 1045 3.38 11.72 16.52
CA ILE A 1045 2.29 11.73 17.51
C ILE A 1045 2.83 12.33 18.80
N VAL A 1046 2.19 13.39 19.29
CA VAL A 1046 2.50 14.01 20.58
C VAL A 1046 1.20 14.11 21.36
N ALA A 1047 1.08 13.39 22.47
CA ALA A 1047 -0.11 13.39 23.31
C ALA A 1047 -0.13 14.56 24.30
N ASN A 1048 1.05 15.05 24.72
CA ASN A 1048 1.25 16.03 25.77
C ASN A 1048 0.68 15.57 27.12
N TYR A 1049 0.82 14.28 27.45
CA TYR A 1049 0.32 13.75 28.72
C TYR A 1049 0.89 14.50 29.92
N LEU A 1050 0.05 14.74 30.94
CA LEU A 1050 0.43 15.40 32.19
C LEU A 1050 1.12 16.76 32.00
N SER A 1051 0.66 17.51 31.00
CA SER A 1051 1.15 18.87 30.70
C SER A 1051 0.39 19.97 31.45
N THR A 1052 -0.70 19.64 32.13
CA THR A 1052 -1.49 20.57 32.94
C THR A 1052 -1.53 20.13 34.40
N GLU A 1053 -1.71 21.09 35.31
CA GLU A 1053 -1.81 20.82 36.74
C GLU A 1053 -3.05 19.99 37.09
N GLN A 1054 -4.16 20.22 36.39
CA GLN A 1054 -5.39 19.47 36.60
C GLN A 1054 -5.20 17.98 36.32
N ASP A 1055 -4.54 17.62 35.22
CA ASP A 1055 -4.33 16.22 34.83
C ASP A 1055 -3.38 15.51 35.80
N ILE A 1056 -2.33 16.22 36.26
CA ILE A 1056 -1.40 15.71 37.29
C ILE A 1056 -2.15 15.40 38.58
N ARG A 1057 -2.97 16.35 39.06
CA ARG A 1057 -3.75 16.19 40.28
C ARG A 1057 -4.76 15.05 40.17
N GLU A 1058 -5.54 14.98 39.09
CA GLU A 1058 -6.56 13.93 38.94
C GLU A 1058 -5.94 12.52 38.83
N MET A 1059 -4.76 12.39 38.21
CA MET A 1059 -3.99 11.14 38.22
C MET A 1059 -3.45 10.79 39.60
N ARG A 1060 -3.03 11.77 40.40
CA ARG A 1060 -2.61 11.56 41.79
C ARG A 1060 -3.78 11.09 42.66
N ASP A 1061 -4.92 11.74 42.54
CA ASP A 1061 -6.14 11.41 43.28
C ASP A 1061 -6.66 10.03 42.91
N SER A 1062 -6.54 9.64 41.63
CA SER A 1062 -6.85 8.28 41.16
C SER A 1062 -6.13 7.19 41.98
N ILE A 1063 -4.83 7.36 42.28
CA ILE A 1063 -4.09 6.42 43.14
C ILE A 1063 -4.57 6.46 44.59
N LYS A 1064 -4.75 7.65 45.16
CA LYS A 1064 -5.17 7.82 46.57
C LYS A 1064 -6.55 7.19 46.83
N LEU A 1065 -7.51 7.47 45.95
CA LEU A 1065 -8.88 6.95 46.04
C LEU A 1065 -8.90 5.43 45.84
N THR A 1066 -8.07 4.89 44.94
CA THR A 1066 -7.96 3.44 44.74
C THR A 1066 -7.40 2.73 45.98
N ARG A 1067 -6.38 3.30 46.62
CA ARG A 1067 -5.84 2.78 47.90
C ARG A 1067 -6.91 2.75 48.98
N GLU A 1068 -7.73 3.79 49.08
CA GLU A 1068 -8.86 3.83 50.01
C GLU A 1068 -9.88 2.72 49.73
N ILE A 1069 -10.22 2.49 48.46
CA ILE A 1069 -11.16 1.44 48.06
C ILE A 1069 -10.60 0.05 48.39
N PHE A 1070 -9.35 -0.23 48.04
CA PHE A 1070 -8.73 -1.52 48.36
C PHE A 1070 -8.58 -1.75 49.87
N GLN A 1071 -8.52 -0.70 50.69
CA GLN A 1071 -8.46 -0.81 52.16
C GLN A 1071 -9.79 -1.16 52.82
N GLN A 1072 -10.92 -1.16 52.10
CA GLN A 1072 -12.22 -1.49 52.66
C GLN A 1072 -12.33 -2.95 53.12
N LYS A 1073 -13.28 -3.21 54.03
CA LYS A 1073 -13.46 -4.52 54.69
C LYS A 1073 -13.75 -5.65 53.72
N ALA A 1074 -14.45 -5.37 52.61
CA ALA A 1074 -14.73 -6.35 51.56
C ALA A 1074 -13.47 -7.05 51.02
N PHE A 1075 -12.32 -6.37 51.06
CA PHE A 1075 -11.04 -6.92 50.61
C PHE A 1075 -10.22 -7.61 51.71
N ASP A 1076 -10.59 -7.57 53.00
CA ASP A 1076 -9.75 -8.06 54.10
C ASP A 1076 -9.32 -9.53 53.94
N SER A 1077 -10.22 -10.36 53.41
CA SER A 1077 -9.96 -11.79 53.19
C SER A 1077 -9.08 -12.09 51.97
N TYR A 1078 -8.84 -11.10 51.11
CA TYR A 1078 -8.13 -11.23 49.83
C TYR A 1078 -6.84 -10.42 49.80
N ARG A 1079 -6.81 -9.22 50.40
CA ARG A 1079 -5.72 -8.23 50.33
C ARG A 1079 -4.45 -8.69 51.02
N GLY A 1080 -3.40 -8.97 50.25
CA GLY A 1080 -2.01 -9.04 50.67
C GLY A 1080 -1.33 -7.66 50.65
N PRO A 1081 0.01 -7.57 50.55
CA PRO A 1081 0.73 -6.30 50.38
C PRO A 1081 0.40 -5.57 49.06
N GLU A 1082 0.58 -4.24 49.04
CA GLU A 1082 0.51 -3.46 47.79
C GLU A 1082 1.76 -3.76 46.96
N LEU A 1083 1.56 -4.07 45.67
CA LEU A 1083 2.65 -4.39 44.74
C LEU A 1083 3.09 -3.16 43.96
N ALA A 1084 2.13 -2.38 43.46
CA ALA A 1084 2.38 -1.17 42.67
C ALA A 1084 1.28 -0.13 42.99
N PRO A 1085 1.61 1.15 43.23
CA PRO A 1085 2.93 1.79 43.22
C PRO A 1085 3.93 1.28 44.27
N GLY A 1086 3.41 0.65 45.33
CA GLY A 1086 4.20 0.12 46.44
C GLY A 1086 4.20 1.05 47.63
N VAL A 1087 4.44 0.47 48.81
CA VAL A 1087 4.32 1.14 50.12
C VAL A 1087 5.27 2.33 50.31
N HIS A 1088 6.31 2.47 49.50
CA HIS A 1088 7.29 3.57 49.56
C HIS A 1088 6.83 4.83 48.80
N VAL A 1089 5.85 4.72 47.91
CA VAL A 1089 5.31 5.86 47.14
C VAL A 1089 4.17 6.50 47.94
N GLN A 1090 4.48 7.51 48.76
CA GLN A 1090 3.52 8.10 49.71
C GLN A 1090 3.23 9.58 49.44
N SER A 1091 4.28 10.40 49.24
CA SER A 1091 4.06 11.84 49.04
C SER A 1091 3.47 12.13 47.67
N ASP A 1092 2.82 13.29 47.54
CA ASP A 1092 2.28 13.77 46.26
C ASP A 1092 3.35 13.78 45.16
N LYS A 1093 4.58 14.16 45.50
CA LYS A 1093 5.73 14.15 44.59
C LYS A 1093 6.12 12.73 44.15
N ASP A 1094 6.09 11.77 45.08
CA ASP A 1094 6.41 10.38 44.76
C ASP A 1094 5.35 9.79 43.82
N ILE A 1095 4.06 10.07 44.10
CA ILE A 1095 2.94 9.62 43.28
C ILE A 1095 3.01 10.23 41.88
N ASP A 1096 3.28 11.52 41.77
CA ASP A 1096 3.44 12.18 40.48
C ASP A 1096 4.60 11.56 39.69
N ASN A 1097 5.76 11.36 40.33
CA ASN A 1097 6.90 10.72 39.68
C ASN A 1097 6.56 9.28 39.25
N TYR A 1098 5.82 8.54 40.07
CA TYR A 1098 5.34 7.21 39.70
C TYR A 1098 4.42 7.26 38.47
N ASN A 1099 3.45 8.18 38.44
CA ASN A 1099 2.57 8.38 37.29
C ASN A 1099 3.35 8.69 36.01
N ARG A 1100 4.35 9.58 36.06
CA ARG A 1100 5.19 9.88 34.89
C ARG A 1100 5.95 8.65 34.38
N ASN A 1101 6.41 7.79 35.29
CA ASN A 1101 7.18 6.59 34.93
C ASN A 1101 6.34 5.38 34.53
N MET A 1102 5.09 5.28 35.01
CA MET A 1102 4.31 4.04 34.93
C MET A 1102 2.92 4.17 34.31
N ALA A 1103 2.30 5.35 34.30
CA ALA A 1103 0.99 5.50 33.66
C ALA A 1103 1.11 5.34 32.14
N ASP A 1104 0.02 4.89 31.51
CA ASP A 1104 -0.03 4.55 30.09
C ASP A 1104 -1.36 4.93 29.44
N SER A 1105 -1.39 4.95 28.12
CA SER A 1105 -2.60 5.17 27.35
C SER A 1105 -3.60 4.02 27.56
N ALA A 1106 -4.87 4.38 27.77
CA ALA A 1106 -5.99 3.44 27.72
C ALA A 1106 -6.43 3.11 26.27
N TYR A 1107 -5.67 3.62 25.28
CA TYR A 1107 -5.86 3.43 23.85
C TYR A 1107 -7.17 4.00 23.30
N HIS A 1108 -7.50 5.21 23.73
CA HIS A 1108 -8.67 5.99 23.33
C HIS A 1108 -8.31 7.30 22.58
N PRO A 1109 -7.36 7.31 21.62
CA PRO A 1109 -7.07 8.53 20.87
C PRO A 1109 -8.30 8.97 20.06
N SER A 1110 -8.58 10.26 20.05
CA SER A 1110 -9.77 10.89 19.47
C SER A 1110 -9.54 12.35 19.10
N CYS A 1111 -10.57 12.98 18.53
CA CYS A 1111 -10.73 14.43 18.37
C CYS A 1111 -9.83 15.16 17.35
N THR A 1112 -9.02 14.42 16.58
CA THR A 1112 -8.05 14.96 15.61
C THR A 1112 -8.63 15.54 14.31
N CYS A 1113 -9.92 15.35 14.06
CA CYS A 1113 -10.68 15.94 12.95
C CYS A 1113 -11.96 16.58 13.49
N LYS A 1114 -11.84 17.37 14.57
CA LYS A 1114 -12.97 17.77 15.41
C LYS A 1114 -14.15 18.34 14.61
N MET A 1115 -15.35 17.96 15.03
CA MET A 1115 -16.61 18.53 14.55
C MET A 1115 -16.86 19.88 15.21
N GLY A 1116 -17.42 20.84 14.45
CA GLY A 1116 -17.76 22.14 14.99
C GLY A 1116 -18.53 23.02 14.01
N PRO A 1117 -18.97 24.21 14.42
CA PRO A 1117 -19.66 25.16 13.56
C PRO A 1117 -18.67 25.85 12.61
N ASP A 1118 -19.14 26.37 11.47
CA ASP A 1118 -18.30 27.04 10.47
C ASP A 1118 -17.53 28.28 11.00
N SER A 1119 -18.02 28.86 12.10
CA SER A 1119 -17.33 29.94 12.82
C SER A 1119 -16.06 29.48 13.55
N ASP A 1120 -15.95 28.19 13.89
CA ASP A 1120 -14.78 27.61 14.54
C ASP A 1120 -13.70 27.26 13.51
N LYS A 1121 -12.64 28.06 13.47
CA LYS A 1121 -11.53 27.88 12.51
C LYS A 1121 -10.70 26.63 12.74
N MET A 1122 -10.86 25.96 13.87
CA MET A 1122 -10.22 24.68 14.17
C MET A 1122 -11.13 23.49 13.86
N ALA A 1123 -12.39 23.70 13.47
CA ALA A 1123 -13.27 22.62 13.06
C ALA A 1123 -12.83 22.04 11.71
N VAL A 1124 -12.82 20.71 11.59
CA VAL A 1124 -12.46 20.00 10.36
C VAL A 1124 -13.70 19.52 9.63
N VAL A 1125 -14.71 19.08 10.37
CA VAL A 1125 -16.00 18.67 9.82
C VAL A 1125 -17.16 19.45 10.40
N ASP A 1126 -18.22 19.58 9.61
CA ASP A 1126 -19.49 20.14 10.08
C ASP A 1126 -20.32 19.10 10.86
N PRO A 1127 -21.45 19.48 11.49
CA PRO A 1127 -22.33 18.54 12.19
C PRO A 1127 -22.95 17.45 11.31
N SER A 1128 -22.87 17.59 9.98
CA SER A 1128 -23.24 16.57 9.01
C SER A 1128 -22.04 15.72 8.57
N THR A 1129 -20.90 15.78 9.29
CA THR A 1129 -19.66 15.02 9.06
C THR A 1129 -18.93 15.34 7.74
N ARG A 1130 -19.29 16.43 7.06
CA ARG A 1130 -18.64 16.88 5.81
C ARG A 1130 -17.38 17.66 6.11
N VAL A 1131 -16.30 17.39 5.37
CA VAL A 1131 -15.04 18.14 5.50
C VAL A 1131 -15.23 19.56 4.98
N TYR A 1132 -14.85 20.56 5.78
CA TYR A 1132 -15.03 21.96 5.41
C TYR A 1132 -14.26 22.32 4.13
N GLY A 1133 -14.95 22.97 3.19
CA GLY A 1133 -14.36 23.44 1.94
C GLY A 1133 -14.09 22.36 0.89
N ILE A 1134 -14.51 21.11 1.13
CA ILE A 1134 -14.35 19.99 0.19
C ILE A 1134 -15.70 19.31 -0.06
N GLU A 1135 -16.06 19.16 -1.33
CA GLU A 1135 -17.26 18.42 -1.74
C GLU A 1135 -16.99 16.93 -1.87
N GLY A 1136 -17.97 16.08 -1.55
CA GLY A 1136 -17.87 14.63 -1.72
C GLY A 1136 -16.89 13.95 -0.76
N LEU A 1137 -16.54 14.58 0.37
CA LEU A 1137 -15.64 14.03 1.37
C LEU A 1137 -16.22 14.15 2.79
N ARG A 1138 -16.20 13.05 3.54
CA ARG A 1138 -16.59 12.99 4.95
C ARG A 1138 -15.54 12.30 5.79
N VAL A 1139 -15.55 12.59 7.09
CA VAL A 1139 -14.84 11.79 8.11
C VAL A 1139 -15.87 11.27 9.09
N VAL A 1140 -15.85 9.96 9.36
CA VAL A 1140 -16.78 9.31 10.28
C VAL A 1140 -16.02 8.28 11.09
N ASP A 1141 -15.42 8.72 12.19
CA ASP A 1141 -14.76 7.89 13.20
C ASP A 1141 -14.50 8.70 14.48
N ALA A 1142 -13.70 8.16 15.42
CA ALA A 1142 -13.39 8.83 16.69
C ALA A 1142 -12.65 10.18 16.54
N SER A 1143 -12.05 10.47 15.39
CA SER A 1143 -11.38 11.75 15.12
C SER A 1143 -12.36 12.93 15.14
N ILE A 1144 -13.65 12.73 14.83
CA ILE A 1144 -14.59 13.85 14.70
C ILE A 1144 -15.18 14.31 16.03
N MET A 1145 -14.95 13.56 17.11
CA MET A 1145 -15.43 13.95 18.43
C MET A 1145 -14.87 15.34 18.79
N PRO A 1146 -15.69 16.33 19.18
CA PRO A 1146 -15.16 17.63 19.60
C PRO A 1146 -14.26 17.52 20.84
N SER A 1147 -14.68 16.69 21.79
CA SER A 1147 -14.01 16.39 23.05
C SER A 1147 -14.19 14.91 23.41
N VAL A 1148 -13.22 14.29 24.07
CA VAL A 1148 -13.32 12.87 24.45
C VAL A 1148 -14.44 12.65 25.48
N VAL A 1149 -15.18 11.53 25.37
CA VAL A 1149 -16.29 11.19 26.28
C VAL A 1149 -15.81 10.35 27.46
N SER A 1150 -16.61 10.31 28.53
CA SER A 1150 -16.23 9.65 29.78
C SER A 1150 -16.43 8.13 29.75
N GLY A 1151 -15.64 7.46 28.92
CA GLY A 1151 -15.61 6.01 28.78
C GLY A 1151 -14.89 5.53 27.52
N ASN A 1152 -14.90 4.21 27.32
CA ASN A 1152 -14.25 3.56 26.18
C ASN A 1152 -14.91 3.95 24.84
N LEU A 1153 -14.09 4.14 23.78
CA LEU A 1153 -14.56 4.81 22.55
C LEU A 1153 -15.19 3.92 21.48
N ASN A 1154 -15.20 2.59 21.64
CA ASN A 1154 -15.75 1.70 20.61
C ASN A 1154 -17.27 1.89 20.43
N GLY A 1155 -18.03 1.90 21.52
CA GLY A 1155 -19.47 2.18 21.50
C GLY A 1155 -19.79 3.54 20.88
N PRO A 1156 -19.20 4.65 21.37
CA PRO A 1156 -19.36 5.98 20.80
C PRO A 1156 -19.05 6.06 19.29
N THR A 1157 -17.98 5.39 18.83
CA THR A 1157 -17.60 5.37 17.42
C THR A 1157 -18.64 4.66 16.54
N ILE A 1158 -19.19 3.53 17.01
CA ILE A 1158 -20.27 2.81 16.30
C ILE A 1158 -21.54 3.67 16.26
N MET A 1159 -21.87 4.35 17.36
CA MET A 1159 -23.02 5.28 17.41
C MET A 1159 -22.86 6.43 16.40
N VAL A 1160 -21.66 7.04 16.34
CA VAL A 1160 -21.34 8.07 15.34
C VAL A 1160 -21.59 7.57 13.92
N ALA A 1161 -21.16 6.35 13.61
CA ALA A 1161 -21.36 5.75 12.29
C ALA A 1161 -22.83 5.42 11.99
N GLU A 1162 -23.58 4.88 12.96
CA GLU A 1162 -25.02 4.61 12.82
C GLU A 1162 -25.83 5.87 12.50
N LYS A 1163 -25.48 6.98 13.16
CA LYS A 1163 -26.14 8.27 12.94
C LYS A 1163 -25.68 8.93 11.65
N ALA A 1164 -24.39 8.88 11.35
CA ALA A 1164 -23.84 9.38 10.10
C ALA A 1164 -24.43 8.67 8.88
N ALA A 1165 -24.73 7.36 8.98
CA ALA A 1165 -25.40 6.64 7.92
C ALA A 1165 -26.77 7.25 7.55
N ASP A 1166 -27.58 7.63 8.54
CA ASP A 1166 -28.86 8.30 8.28
C ASP A 1166 -28.64 9.69 7.65
N ILE A 1167 -27.63 10.44 8.11
CA ILE A 1167 -27.26 11.75 7.52
C ILE A 1167 -26.85 11.59 6.04
N ILE A 1168 -26.02 10.59 5.72
CA ILE A 1168 -25.52 10.34 4.36
C ILE A 1168 -26.65 9.90 3.42
N LEU A 1169 -27.56 9.06 3.92
CA LEU A 1169 -28.72 8.58 3.16
C LEU A 1169 -29.85 9.62 3.07
N GLY A 1170 -29.75 10.75 3.78
CA GLY A 1170 -30.80 11.76 3.83
C GLY A 1170 -32.04 11.32 4.61
N ASN A 1171 -31.89 10.33 5.50
CA ASN A 1171 -32.97 9.87 6.38
C ASN A 1171 -33.26 10.92 7.47
N PRO A 1172 -34.52 11.02 7.94
CA PRO A 1172 -34.82 11.83 9.11
C PRO A 1172 -34.10 11.26 10.35
N PRO A 1173 -33.54 12.11 11.22
CA PRO A 1173 -32.88 11.64 12.44
C PRO A 1173 -33.89 10.93 13.35
N LEU A 1174 -33.42 9.90 14.07
CA LEU A 1174 -34.26 9.18 15.03
C LEU A 1174 -34.83 10.11 16.11
N PRO A 1175 -36.04 9.82 16.62
CA PRO A 1175 -36.67 10.66 17.64
C PRO A 1175 -35.80 10.82 18.89
N ARG A 1176 -35.66 12.06 19.36
CA ARG A 1176 -34.92 12.39 20.58
C ARG A 1176 -35.43 11.58 21.77
N SER A 1177 -34.51 11.00 22.53
CA SER A 1177 -34.83 10.30 23.76
C SER A 1177 -35.33 11.27 24.85
N LYS A 1178 -36.21 10.77 25.70
CA LYS A 1178 -36.69 11.44 26.93
C LYS A 1178 -36.20 10.74 28.19
N ALA A 1179 -35.31 9.76 28.05
CA ALA A 1179 -34.78 9.01 29.18
C ALA A 1179 -34.06 9.97 30.16
N PRO A 1180 -34.33 9.88 31.46
CA PRO A 1180 -33.69 10.75 32.44
C PRO A 1180 -32.20 10.43 32.59
N VAL A 1181 -31.43 11.35 33.15
CA VAL A 1181 -30.02 11.14 33.48
C VAL A 1181 -29.87 11.41 34.97
N TYR A 1182 -29.18 10.51 35.67
CA TYR A 1182 -28.90 10.66 37.08
C TYR A 1182 -28.18 11.99 37.37
N LYS A 1183 -28.55 12.60 38.49
CA LYS A 1183 -27.87 13.77 39.04
C LYS A 1183 -27.52 13.47 40.49
N PRO A 1184 -26.28 13.76 40.94
CA PRO A 1184 -25.91 13.58 42.33
C PRO A 1184 -26.79 14.46 43.23
N ILE A 1185 -27.07 13.97 44.44
CA ILE A 1185 -27.91 14.68 45.44
C ILE A 1185 -27.31 16.05 45.75
N THR A 1186 -25.97 16.14 45.79
CA THR A 1186 -25.24 17.40 45.97
C THR A 1186 -23.89 17.37 45.26
N LEU A 1187 -23.46 18.55 44.79
CA LEU A 1187 -22.10 18.77 44.30
C LEU A 1187 -21.15 19.26 45.40
N LYS A 1188 -21.64 19.53 46.62
CA LYS A 1188 -20.80 20.03 47.73
C LYS A 1188 -19.85 18.97 48.29
N THR A 1189 -20.12 17.70 48.03
CA THR A 1189 -19.29 16.56 48.43
C THR A 1189 -18.91 15.74 47.19
N GLN A 1190 -17.83 15.00 47.30
CA GLN A 1190 -17.39 14.04 46.28
C GLN A 1190 -18.31 12.80 46.21
N ARG A 1191 -18.90 12.43 47.35
CA ARG A 1191 -19.73 11.24 47.56
C ARG A 1191 -21.16 11.65 47.89
#